data_AF-A0A7V7ZGC1-F1
#
_entry.id   AF-A0A7V7ZGC1-F1
#
_cell.length_a   1.000
_cell.length_b   1.000
_cell.length_c   1.000
_cell.angle_alpha   90.00
_cell.angle_beta   90.00
_cell.angle_gamma   90.00
#
_symmetry.space_group_name_H-M   'P 1'
#
loop_
_entity.id
_entity.type
_entity.pdbx_description
1 polymer ?
#
loop_
_entity_poly.entity_id
_entity_poly.type
_entity_poly.pdbx_seq_one_letter_code
_entity_poly.pdbx_strand_id
1 'polypeptide(L)'
;MAPNEPTIASILRDLANEYDAVVPASEIYGRVLERRPTSAKRPESVIRNQLRTDGPSMGWVSISPQELIPLHVVLQGLRFRLTPSAAEIAAGAIQALSLYPFIGADEATPLQFVDAAQRPIVGGFSTLDLNKYRYLRPEPAALSLGGWMRQAGVQAGDSLLATVASVTPRVIVLEREPAAAFRRAEAERQDRELADALVALTAIGSRAARQPHNSVLAVFARAAWRTGYPGSAWQHVVQADRRLHLAQGALIENLNTTTMFTFLMDEEGQSKLESNLLHEIFAFQHELLATRRQDAARGLWDGFSARASSAQTIFDLEHHAQQILYGGKINTLEDHTATIEENLSDLEYEADPADAQVLLGDMPSLGFGLGDFEPIDDVQSFVEQNPEVAEATRRLMASLTPDEQRRLDAARTMEDVQQVLGPHLADLLRTEPSLFVPLVAKGDGSLDTNGANIQAKGAPLDLSGLPSPDLIAPDLAWSDDEDGDDWDEDDDDDDWDEDDDDDDWDEDIDIFVDSRQARRAMARSKALMAQFVDYQVRHRKSRQTSQSRADDLWLYADFLSHYYGHALDAGGYATLDEFLFFFYPRKVMNSTERHVREICTSVKQFYAFLKAEKIIDDDAFASAIWQRRDQAARVIQLFDQVDSDAEQFERMFAHLFAPYTA
;
A
#
# COMPACT_ATOMS: atom_id res chain seq x y z
N MET A 1 -5.28 41.91 22.04
CA MET A 1 -5.13 40.92 20.95
C MET A 1 -3.69 41.01 20.48
N ALA A 2 -2.88 39.98 20.72
CA ALA A 2 -1.50 39.96 20.26
C ALA A 2 -1.48 39.86 18.71
N PRO A 3 -0.55 40.52 18.01
CA PRO A 3 -0.43 40.43 16.56
C PRO A 3 -0.11 38.98 16.17
N ASN A 4 -0.79 38.47 15.14
CA ASN A 4 -0.72 37.10 14.63
C ASN A 4 0.72 36.54 14.62
N GLU A 5 0.96 35.48 15.40
CA GLU A 5 2.20 34.71 15.30
C GLU A 5 2.36 34.16 13.87
N PRO A 6 3.56 34.25 13.27
CA PRO A 6 3.80 33.73 11.93
C PRO A 6 3.63 32.21 11.92
N THR A 7 2.94 31.69 10.91
CA THR A 7 2.74 30.25 10.73
C THR A 7 3.99 29.60 10.14
N ILE A 8 4.15 28.27 10.30
CA ILE A 8 5.26 27.54 9.66
C ILE A 8 5.23 27.77 8.14
N ALA A 9 4.04 27.72 7.52
CA ALA A 9 3.87 27.98 6.10
C ALA A 9 4.29 29.40 5.68
N SER A 10 3.96 30.45 6.46
CA SER A 10 4.43 31.81 6.13
C SER A 10 5.94 31.94 6.28
N ILE A 11 6.52 31.34 7.32
CA ILE A 11 7.97 31.34 7.54
C ILE A 11 8.69 30.62 6.40
N LEU A 12 8.20 29.45 5.98
CA LEU A 12 8.77 28.70 4.86
C LEU A 12 8.72 29.50 3.55
N ARG A 13 7.62 30.23 3.27
CA ARG A 13 7.54 31.11 2.09
C ARG A 13 8.53 32.27 2.16
N ASP A 14 8.69 32.89 3.33
CA ASP A 14 9.66 33.97 3.50
C ASP A 14 11.09 33.44 3.30
N LEU A 15 11.42 32.30 3.93
CA LEU A 15 12.70 31.63 3.76
C LEU A 15 12.96 31.25 2.30
N ALA A 16 11.96 30.78 1.56
CA ALA A 16 12.14 30.42 0.15
C ALA A 16 12.71 31.59 -0.67
N ASN A 17 12.35 32.84 -0.36
CA ASN A 17 12.87 34.03 -1.05
C ASN A 17 14.28 34.45 -0.60
N GLU A 18 14.82 33.85 0.47
CA GLU A 18 16.15 34.16 1.01
C GLU A 18 17.26 33.28 0.42
N TYR A 19 16.91 32.18 -0.25
CA TYR A 19 17.86 31.24 -0.85
C TYR A 19 17.74 31.21 -2.38
N ASP A 20 18.86 30.96 -3.07
CA ASP A 20 18.91 30.85 -4.53
C ASP A 20 19.56 29.53 -5.02
N ALA A 21 19.75 28.56 -4.11
CA ALA A 21 20.42 27.29 -4.40
C ALA A 21 19.80 26.14 -3.58
N VAL A 22 20.33 24.92 -3.77
CA VAL A 22 19.99 23.75 -2.95
C VAL A 22 20.42 23.99 -1.51
N VAL A 23 19.55 23.68 -0.56
CA VAL A 23 19.74 23.87 0.88
C VAL A 23 19.51 22.55 1.61
N PRO A 24 20.34 22.20 2.61
CA PRO A 24 20.06 21.08 3.50
C PRO A 24 18.74 21.27 4.24
N ALA A 25 17.93 20.22 4.34
CA ALA A 25 16.63 20.28 5.00
C ALA A 25 16.76 20.64 6.50
N SER A 26 17.80 20.14 7.17
CA SER A 26 18.11 20.45 8.57
C SER A 26 18.34 21.95 8.83
N GLU A 27 18.98 22.65 7.90
CA GLU A 27 19.18 24.10 7.99
C GLU A 27 17.82 24.83 7.95
N ILE A 28 16.93 24.43 7.03
CA ILE A 28 15.58 25.01 6.94
C ILE A 28 14.79 24.72 8.21
N TYR A 29 14.88 23.52 8.77
CA TYR A 29 14.21 23.17 10.02
C TYR A 29 14.70 24.07 11.16
N GLY A 30 16.01 24.24 11.31
CA GLY A 30 16.61 25.15 12.29
C GLY A 30 16.09 26.58 12.14
N ARG A 31 16.09 27.13 10.92
CA ARG A 31 15.60 28.50 10.65
C ARG A 31 14.12 28.71 10.96
N VAL A 32 13.29 27.70 10.72
CA VAL A 32 11.86 27.75 11.09
C VAL A 32 11.73 27.78 12.60
N LEU A 33 12.48 26.95 13.32
CA LEU A 33 12.44 26.85 14.78
C LEU A 33 13.04 28.08 15.47
N GLU A 34 14.01 28.76 14.85
CA GLU A 34 14.51 30.07 15.29
C GLU A 34 13.41 31.15 15.27
N ARG A 35 12.58 31.16 14.22
CA ARG A 35 11.50 32.15 14.04
C ARG A 35 10.22 31.78 14.78
N ARG A 36 10.00 30.49 15.03
CA ARG A 36 8.86 29.96 15.79
C ARG A 36 9.33 28.83 16.73
N PRO A 37 9.88 29.18 17.90
CA PRO A 37 10.25 28.20 18.91
C PRO A 37 9.04 27.38 19.34
N THR A 38 9.23 26.09 19.59
CA THR A 38 8.18 25.16 20.01
C THR A 38 8.73 24.20 21.07
N SER A 39 7.87 23.77 21.99
CA SER A 39 8.18 22.83 23.06
C SER A 39 7.83 21.37 22.70
N ALA A 40 7.48 21.09 21.44
CA ALA A 40 7.14 19.73 21.00
C ALA A 40 8.38 18.80 21.04
N LYS A 41 8.18 17.51 21.34
CA LYS A 41 9.25 16.50 21.47
C LYS A 41 10.04 16.28 20.16
N ARG A 42 9.40 16.44 18.99
CA ARG A 42 10.02 16.29 17.65
C ARG A 42 9.47 17.33 16.66
N PRO A 43 9.87 18.61 16.79
CA PRO A 43 9.23 19.70 16.06
C PRO A 43 9.55 19.69 14.55
N GLU A 44 10.70 19.12 14.18
CA GLU A 44 11.12 18.96 12.78
C GLU A 44 10.20 18.02 11.98
N SER A 45 9.60 17.02 12.63
CA SER A 45 8.72 16.06 11.95
C SER A 45 7.49 16.74 11.34
N VAL A 46 6.95 17.76 12.03
CA VAL A 46 5.81 18.55 11.55
C VAL A 46 6.21 19.36 10.31
N ILE A 47 7.37 20.03 10.36
CA ILE A 47 7.90 20.83 9.25
C ILE A 47 8.18 19.93 8.04
N ARG A 48 8.81 18.78 8.27
CA ARG A 48 9.10 17.76 7.25
C ARG A 48 7.83 17.22 6.62
N ASN A 49 6.82 16.86 7.41
CA ASN A 49 5.55 16.36 6.88
C ASN A 49 4.85 17.42 6.04
N GLN A 50 4.89 18.68 6.48
CA GLN A 50 4.29 19.79 5.76
C GLN A 50 4.99 20.07 4.41
N LEU A 51 6.33 20.04 4.38
CA LEU A 51 7.10 20.12 3.13
C LEU A 51 6.92 18.91 2.21
N ARG A 52 6.71 17.71 2.78
CA ARG A 52 6.44 16.48 2.02
C ARG A 52 5.09 16.52 1.32
N THR A 53 4.06 17.02 1.99
CA THR A 53 2.68 17.03 1.47
C THR A 53 2.44 18.20 0.52
N ASP A 54 2.96 19.39 0.85
CA ASP A 54 2.58 20.64 0.18
C ASP A 54 3.76 21.62 0.02
N GLY A 55 4.97 21.08 -0.20
CA GLY A 55 6.20 21.87 -0.35
C GLY A 55 6.08 23.01 -1.38
N PRO A 56 5.58 22.76 -2.60
CA PRO A 56 5.51 23.81 -3.63
C PRO A 56 4.59 24.98 -3.27
N SER A 57 3.50 24.79 -2.53
CA SER A 57 2.66 25.92 -2.06
C SER A 57 3.40 26.81 -1.05
N MET A 58 4.46 26.29 -0.45
CA MET A 58 5.32 26.97 0.52
C MET A 58 6.61 27.47 -0.12
N GLY A 59 6.75 27.33 -1.44
CA GLY A 59 7.91 27.81 -2.18
C GLY A 59 9.10 26.84 -2.20
N TRP A 60 8.91 25.55 -1.89
CA TRP A 60 10.00 24.58 -1.83
C TRP A 60 9.74 23.34 -2.70
N VAL A 61 10.80 22.76 -3.25
CA VAL A 61 10.78 21.46 -3.92
C VAL A 61 11.77 20.55 -3.19
N SER A 62 11.30 19.39 -2.75
CA SER A 62 12.19 18.36 -2.18
C SER A 62 12.84 17.57 -3.29
N ILE A 63 14.17 17.55 -3.31
CA ILE A 63 14.93 16.78 -4.29
C ILE A 63 15.33 15.40 -3.73
N SER A 64 15.62 15.37 -2.43
CA SER A 64 15.83 14.17 -1.62
C SER A 64 15.23 14.40 -0.23
N PRO A 65 15.17 13.37 0.64
CA PRO A 65 14.75 13.55 2.02
C PRO A 65 15.59 14.57 2.81
N GLN A 66 16.81 14.88 2.34
CA GLN A 66 17.77 15.75 3.03
C GLN A 66 18.03 17.08 2.30
N GLU A 67 17.52 17.25 1.08
CA GLU A 67 17.82 18.42 0.24
C GLU A 67 16.54 19.07 -0.29
N LEU A 68 16.46 20.38 -0.11
CA LEU A 68 15.39 21.24 -0.59
C LEU A 68 15.96 22.26 -1.57
N ILE A 69 15.15 22.71 -2.51
CA ILE A 69 15.48 23.85 -3.38
C ILE A 69 14.30 24.79 -3.47
N PRO A 70 14.52 26.12 -3.47
CA PRO A 70 13.44 27.06 -3.65
C PRO A 70 12.74 26.89 -5.00
N LEU A 71 11.41 26.94 -4.99
CA LEU A 71 10.57 26.75 -6.15
C LEU A 71 10.84 27.79 -7.25
N HIS A 72 11.19 29.03 -6.88
CA HIS A 72 11.52 30.07 -7.86
C HIS A 72 12.79 29.72 -8.65
N VAL A 73 13.78 29.10 -8.02
CA VAL A 73 15.02 28.66 -8.68
C VAL A 73 14.72 27.55 -9.69
N VAL A 74 13.88 26.59 -9.33
CA VAL A 74 13.49 25.47 -10.21
C VAL A 74 12.70 25.98 -11.42
N LEU A 75 11.71 26.85 -11.18
CA LEU A 75 10.81 27.33 -12.21
C LEU A 75 11.44 28.39 -13.11
N GLN A 76 12.44 29.15 -12.67
CA GLN A 76 13.03 30.21 -13.49
C GLN A 76 13.64 29.65 -14.79
N GLY A 77 13.11 30.10 -15.93
CA GLY A 77 13.54 29.69 -17.27
C GLY A 77 13.19 28.25 -17.62
N LEU A 78 12.40 27.55 -16.80
CA LEU A 78 11.99 26.18 -17.05
C LEU A 78 11.18 26.11 -18.35
N ARG A 79 11.56 25.19 -19.23
CA ARG A 79 10.88 24.90 -20.50
C ARG A 79 10.23 23.53 -20.45
N PHE A 80 8.96 23.47 -20.85
CA PHE A 80 8.20 22.23 -20.90
C PHE A 80 7.25 22.22 -22.11
N ARG A 81 6.69 21.05 -22.43
CA ARG A 81 5.83 20.85 -23.61
C ARG A 81 4.41 20.51 -23.21
N LEU A 82 3.47 21.08 -23.95
CA LEU A 82 2.06 20.72 -23.95
C LEU A 82 1.70 20.19 -25.33
N THR A 83 0.86 19.16 -25.39
CA THR A 83 0.40 18.57 -26.65
C THR A 83 -1.12 18.55 -26.68
N PRO A 84 -1.76 19.61 -27.18
CA PRO A 84 -3.21 19.69 -27.26
C PRO A 84 -3.79 18.59 -28.14
N SER A 85 -4.82 17.91 -27.65
CA SER A 85 -5.63 16.96 -28.43
C SER A 85 -6.47 17.69 -29.49
N ALA A 86 -6.97 16.94 -30.47
CA ALA A 86 -7.86 17.50 -31.49
C ALA A 86 -9.13 18.14 -30.87
N ALA A 87 -9.63 17.58 -29.78
CA ALA A 87 -10.79 18.10 -29.05
C ALA A 87 -10.47 19.43 -28.34
N GLU A 88 -9.31 19.53 -27.69
CA GLU A 88 -8.82 20.76 -27.05
C GLU A 88 -8.60 21.89 -28.06
N ILE A 89 -8.02 21.57 -29.22
CA ILE A 89 -7.84 22.55 -30.32
C ILE A 89 -9.20 23.02 -30.84
N ALA A 90 -10.15 22.11 -31.03
CA ALA A 90 -11.51 22.45 -31.49
C ALA A 90 -12.26 23.32 -30.47
N ALA A 91 -12.14 23.02 -29.18
CA ALA A 91 -12.71 23.81 -28.09
C ALA A 91 -11.96 25.14 -27.87
N GLY A 92 -10.72 25.26 -28.35
CA GLY A 92 -9.86 26.41 -28.09
C GLY A 92 -9.46 26.50 -26.62
N ALA A 93 -9.30 25.37 -25.94
CA ALA A 93 -8.91 25.30 -24.55
C ALA A 93 -8.05 24.07 -24.29
N ILE A 94 -7.09 24.15 -23.36
CA ILE A 94 -6.27 23.01 -22.93
C ILE A 94 -6.61 22.62 -21.50
N GLN A 95 -6.48 21.36 -21.15
CA GLN A 95 -6.67 20.90 -19.78
C GLN A 95 -5.63 21.53 -18.84
N ALA A 96 -6.08 22.09 -17.73
CA ALA A 96 -5.21 22.71 -16.73
C ALA A 96 -4.29 21.68 -16.07
N LEU A 97 -4.70 20.41 -16.02
CA LEU A 97 -3.92 19.28 -15.52
C LEU A 97 -2.54 19.16 -16.18
N SER A 98 -2.43 19.45 -17.49
CA SER A 98 -1.15 19.41 -18.19
C SER A 98 -0.15 20.46 -17.69
N LEU A 99 -0.65 21.55 -17.09
CA LEU A 99 0.16 22.63 -16.51
C LEU A 99 0.47 22.41 -15.03
N TYR A 100 -0.30 21.54 -14.35
CA TYR A 100 -0.33 21.43 -12.89
C TYR A 100 1.04 21.33 -12.19
N PRO A 101 2.03 20.55 -12.69
CA PRO A 101 3.35 20.53 -12.06
C PRO A 101 4.04 21.89 -12.02
N PHE A 102 3.80 22.76 -13.00
CA PHE A 102 4.60 23.96 -13.24
C PHE A 102 3.93 25.25 -12.75
N ILE A 103 2.61 25.24 -12.60
CA ILE A 103 1.83 26.38 -12.08
C ILE A 103 1.50 26.23 -10.60
N GLY A 104 1.56 25.00 -10.06
CA GLY A 104 1.18 24.70 -8.67
C GLY A 104 -0.33 24.85 -8.42
N ALA A 105 -0.75 24.51 -7.20
CA ALA A 105 -2.11 24.72 -6.71
C ALA A 105 -2.29 26.08 -5.99
N ASP A 106 -1.23 26.90 -5.93
CA ASP A 106 -1.27 28.17 -5.22
C ASP A 106 -2.03 29.24 -6.01
N GLU A 107 -3.33 29.38 -5.71
CA GLU A 107 -4.21 30.40 -6.28
C GLU A 107 -3.76 31.83 -5.98
N ALA A 108 -2.87 32.04 -4.99
CA ALA A 108 -2.42 33.37 -4.61
C ALA A 108 -1.43 33.98 -5.62
N THR A 109 -0.74 33.17 -6.43
CA THR A 109 0.23 33.67 -7.41
C THR A 109 -0.47 34.04 -8.73
N PRO A 110 -0.48 35.32 -9.14
CA PRO A 110 -1.12 35.72 -10.41
C PRO A 110 -0.46 35.04 -11.61
N LEU A 111 -1.26 34.35 -12.42
CA LEU A 111 -0.82 33.64 -13.62
C LEU A 111 -1.14 34.43 -14.89
N GLN A 112 -0.13 34.64 -15.73
CA GLN A 112 -0.23 35.34 -17.01
C GLN A 112 0.39 34.53 -18.12
N PHE A 113 -0.27 34.54 -19.28
CA PHE A 113 0.24 33.92 -20.51
C PHE A 113 0.60 35.01 -21.52
N VAL A 114 1.75 34.86 -22.17
CA VAL A 114 2.19 35.75 -23.25
C VAL A 114 2.66 34.91 -24.44
N ASP A 115 2.59 35.46 -25.64
CA ASP A 115 3.16 34.81 -26.82
C ASP A 115 4.68 35.04 -26.93
N ALA A 116 5.32 34.40 -27.90
CA ALA A 116 6.75 34.58 -28.20
C ALA A 116 7.17 36.05 -28.43
N ALA A 117 6.23 36.92 -28.82
CA ALA A 117 6.44 38.35 -29.03
C ALA A 117 6.11 39.20 -27.78
N GLN A 118 5.96 38.56 -26.61
CA GLN A 118 5.61 39.17 -25.32
C GLN A 118 4.24 39.88 -25.32
N ARG A 119 3.34 39.49 -26.22
CA ARG A 119 1.97 40.02 -26.23
C ARG A 119 1.10 39.19 -25.29
N PRO A 120 0.27 39.82 -24.44
CA PRO A 120 -0.65 39.09 -23.56
C PRO A 120 -1.58 38.17 -24.36
N ILE A 121 -1.66 36.92 -23.93
CA ILE A 121 -2.64 35.96 -24.42
C ILE A 121 -3.89 36.13 -23.56
N VAL A 122 -4.96 36.65 -24.17
CA VAL A 122 -6.24 36.79 -23.51
C VAL A 122 -6.86 35.41 -23.35
N GLY A 123 -6.94 34.94 -22.11
CA GLY A 123 -7.42 33.63 -21.72
C GLY A 123 -7.78 33.61 -20.24
N GLY A 124 -8.57 32.62 -19.83
CA GLY A 124 -8.99 32.42 -18.45
C GLY A 124 -9.29 30.95 -18.18
N PHE A 125 -9.37 30.60 -16.90
CA PHE A 125 -9.84 29.28 -16.52
C PHE A 125 -11.34 29.15 -16.87
N SER A 126 -11.68 28.10 -17.60
CA SER A 126 -13.03 27.68 -17.95
C SER A 126 -13.19 26.20 -17.61
N THR A 127 -14.38 25.65 -17.78
CA THR A 127 -14.55 24.20 -17.82
C THR A 127 -14.51 23.70 -19.28
N LEU A 128 -13.98 22.50 -19.50
CA LEU A 128 -14.00 21.85 -20.81
C LEU A 128 -15.17 20.87 -20.85
N ASP A 129 -16.23 21.20 -21.60
CA ASP A 129 -17.31 20.26 -21.92
C ASP A 129 -16.79 19.29 -23.02
N LEU A 130 -16.06 18.26 -22.57
CA LEU A 130 -15.46 17.25 -23.45
C LEU A 130 -16.36 16.05 -23.73
N ASN A 131 -17.53 15.92 -23.08
CA ASN A 131 -18.46 14.83 -23.41
C ASN A 131 -19.89 15.00 -22.89
N LYS A 132 -20.85 14.74 -23.78
CA LYS A 132 -22.30 14.63 -23.57
C LYS A 132 -22.76 13.39 -22.77
N TYR A 133 -21.82 12.62 -22.19
CA TYR A 133 -22.10 11.34 -21.55
C TYR A 133 -21.33 11.18 -20.22
N ARG A 134 -22.11 10.84 -19.18
CA ARG A 134 -21.78 10.31 -17.84
C ARG A 134 -21.67 11.29 -16.66
N TYR A 135 -22.45 10.93 -15.65
CA TYR A 135 -22.96 11.69 -14.50
C TYR A 135 -22.03 11.70 -13.26
N LEU A 136 -20.72 11.44 -13.38
CA LEU A 136 -19.89 11.15 -12.21
C LEU A 136 -18.48 11.77 -12.19
N ARG A 137 -18.14 12.69 -13.11
CA ARG A 137 -16.83 13.38 -13.04
C ARG A 137 -17.02 14.90 -13.04
N PRO A 138 -16.40 15.66 -12.10
CA PRO A 138 -16.35 17.11 -12.21
C PRO A 138 -15.64 17.48 -13.53
N GLU A 139 -16.21 18.43 -14.26
CA GLU A 139 -15.63 18.90 -15.53
C GLU A 139 -14.18 19.36 -15.30
N PRO A 140 -13.20 18.84 -16.07
CA PRO A 140 -11.81 19.21 -15.85
C PRO A 140 -11.62 20.71 -16.11
N ALA A 141 -10.96 21.37 -15.16
CA ALA A 141 -10.56 22.76 -15.34
C ALA A 141 -9.70 22.91 -16.60
N ALA A 142 -10.00 23.93 -17.39
CA ALA A 142 -9.40 24.18 -18.68
C ALA A 142 -8.90 25.61 -18.77
N LEU A 143 -7.85 25.83 -19.55
CA LEU A 143 -7.35 27.15 -19.88
C LEU A 143 -7.79 27.52 -21.29
N SER A 144 -8.64 28.53 -21.41
CA SER A 144 -9.08 29.03 -22.71
C SER A 144 -7.94 29.78 -23.41
N LEU A 145 -7.51 29.29 -24.57
CA LEU A 145 -6.44 29.86 -25.40
C LEU A 145 -6.88 30.07 -26.86
N GLY A 146 -8.17 29.88 -27.16
CA GLY A 146 -8.66 29.70 -28.53
C GLY A 146 -8.41 30.88 -29.46
N GLY A 147 -8.46 32.12 -28.93
CA GLY A 147 -8.09 33.31 -29.70
C GLY A 147 -6.65 33.24 -30.21
N TRP A 148 -5.72 32.93 -29.31
CA TRP A 148 -4.31 32.80 -29.62
C TRP A 148 -4.00 31.55 -30.47
N MET A 149 -4.58 30.39 -30.14
CA MET A 149 -4.36 29.15 -30.92
C MET A 149 -4.76 29.31 -32.38
N ARG A 150 -5.90 29.97 -32.65
CA ARG A 150 -6.32 30.29 -34.02
C ARG A 150 -5.37 31.26 -34.71
N GLN A 151 -4.90 32.29 -34.00
CA GLN A 151 -3.96 33.26 -34.55
C GLN A 151 -2.58 32.65 -34.85
N ALA A 152 -2.09 31.77 -33.98
CA ALA A 152 -0.84 31.03 -34.15
C ALA A 152 -0.96 29.88 -35.18
N GLY A 153 -2.19 29.55 -35.60
CA GLY A 153 -2.48 28.50 -36.57
C GLY A 153 -2.17 27.10 -36.04
N VAL A 154 -2.46 26.84 -34.76
CA VAL A 154 -2.24 25.53 -34.13
C VAL A 154 -3.11 24.47 -34.81
N GLN A 155 -2.51 23.34 -35.18
CA GLN A 155 -3.16 22.20 -35.83
C GLN A 155 -2.97 20.92 -35.01
N ALA A 156 -3.81 19.91 -35.28
CA ALA A 156 -3.66 18.60 -34.63
C ALA A 156 -2.26 18.02 -34.90
N GLY A 157 -1.59 17.57 -33.83
CA GLY A 157 -0.22 17.08 -33.88
C GLY A 157 0.86 18.13 -33.61
N ASP A 158 0.52 19.42 -33.61
CA ASP A 158 1.43 20.47 -33.15
C ASP A 158 1.61 20.40 -31.62
N SER A 159 2.71 20.96 -31.14
CA SER A 159 2.99 21.14 -29.72
C SER A 159 3.02 22.60 -29.34
N LEU A 160 2.78 22.90 -28.06
CA LEU A 160 3.02 24.21 -27.49
C LEU A 160 4.23 24.10 -26.56
N LEU A 161 5.25 24.92 -26.83
CA LEU A 161 6.39 25.06 -25.93
C LEU A 161 6.05 26.15 -24.92
N ALA A 162 6.15 25.81 -23.64
CA ALA A 162 5.93 26.73 -22.54
C ALA A 162 7.26 27.05 -21.88
N THR A 163 7.52 28.33 -21.63
CA THR A 163 8.70 28.81 -20.88
C THR A 163 8.23 29.66 -19.71
N VAL A 164 8.66 29.34 -18.50
CA VAL A 164 8.39 30.17 -17.33
C VAL A 164 9.39 31.34 -17.33
N ALA A 165 8.93 32.51 -17.75
CA ALA A 165 9.76 33.73 -17.84
C ALA A 165 9.91 34.44 -16.50
N SER A 166 8.86 34.43 -15.68
CA SER A 166 8.83 35.04 -14.35
C SER A 166 8.05 34.14 -13.39
N VAL A 167 8.50 34.11 -12.14
CA VAL A 167 7.92 33.32 -11.04
C VAL A 167 6.86 34.13 -10.28
N THR A 168 7.12 35.40 -9.99
CA THR A 168 6.23 36.26 -9.20
C THR A 168 6.15 37.68 -9.82
N PRO A 169 5.07 38.03 -10.55
CA PRO A 169 3.94 37.16 -10.95
C PRO A 169 4.39 36.05 -11.90
N ARG A 170 3.60 34.97 -12.00
CA ARG A 170 3.89 33.82 -12.85
C ARG A 170 3.61 34.18 -14.30
N VAL A 171 4.65 34.26 -15.13
CA VAL A 171 4.51 34.56 -16.57
C VAL A 171 4.98 33.38 -17.39
N ILE A 172 4.08 32.80 -18.19
CA ILE A 172 4.38 31.70 -19.10
C ILE A 172 4.34 32.20 -20.55
N VAL A 173 5.47 32.06 -21.23
CA VAL A 173 5.59 32.32 -22.67
C VAL A 173 5.18 31.07 -23.43
N LEU A 174 4.21 31.19 -24.33
CA LEU A 174 3.75 30.11 -25.19
C LEU A 174 4.23 30.31 -26.63
N GLU A 175 4.82 29.27 -27.20
CA GLU A 175 5.30 29.21 -28.57
C GLU A 175 4.67 28.00 -29.27
N ARG A 176 4.19 28.16 -30.50
CA ARG A 176 3.75 27.02 -31.31
C ARG A 176 4.97 26.33 -31.92
N GLU A 177 5.06 25.02 -31.74
CA GLU A 177 5.95 24.16 -32.50
C GLU A 177 5.14 23.31 -33.48
N PRO A 178 5.31 23.50 -34.81
CA PRO A 178 4.69 22.63 -35.80
C PRO A 178 5.16 21.18 -35.65
N ALA A 179 4.29 20.21 -35.92
CA ALA A 179 4.63 18.78 -35.86
C ALA A 179 5.92 18.42 -36.63
N ALA A 180 6.15 19.04 -37.79
CA ALA A 180 7.33 18.82 -38.62
C ALA A 180 8.63 19.40 -38.04
N ALA A 181 8.55 20.34 -37.09
CA ALA A 181 9.69 20.95 -36.42
C ALA A 181 10.11 20.18 -35.16
N PHE A 182 9.34 19.16 -34.75
CA PHE A 182 9.61 18.38 -33.55
C PHE A 182 10.95 17.63 -33.62
N ARG A 183 11.88 17.98 -32.74
CA ARG A 183 13.20 17.33 -32.60
C ARG A 183 13.13 16.06 -31.77
N ARG A 184 12.55 15.01 -32.35
CA ARG A 184 12.30 13.70 -31.70
C ARG A 184 13.52 13.11 -30.97
N ALA A 185 14.69 13.06 -31.61
CA ALA A 185 15.88 12.47 -31.02
C ALA A 185 16.40 13.22 -29.77
N GLU A 186 16.18 14.54 -29.70
CA GLU A 186 16.56 15.35 -28.53
C GLU A 186 15.56 15.13 -27.38
N ALA A 187 14.27 14.98 -27.70
CA ALA A 187 13.21 14.69 -26.75
C ALA A 187 13.33 13.29 -26.13
N GLU A 188 13.55 12.24 -26.94
CA GLU A 188 13.62 10.84 -26.48
C GLU A 188 14.73 10.57 -25.43
N ARG A 189 15.79 11.38 -25.41
CA ARG A 189 16.80 11.30 -24.35
C ARG A 189 16.27 11.84 -23.02
N GLN A 190 15.61 12.99 -23.06
CA GLN A 190 15.01 13.61 -21.87
C GLN A 190 13.83 12.79 -21.35
N ASP A 191 13.03 12.23 -22.25
CA ASP A 191 11.87 11.39 -21.90
C ASP A 191 12.32 10.15 -21.10
N ARG A 192 13.42 9.51 -21.50
CA ARG A 192 14.00 8.38 -20.76
C ARG A 192 14.53 8.80 -19.39
N GLU A 193 15.26 9.90 -19.33
CA GLU A 193 15.80 10.43 -18.06
C GLU A 193 14.67 10.80 -17.08
N LEU A 194 13.60 11.42 -17.59
CA LEU A 194 12.41 11.75 -16.82
C LEU A 194 11.70 10.49 -16.32
N ALA A 195 11.45 9.51 -17.19
CA ALA A 195 10.79 8.27 -16.83
C ALA A 195 11.58 7.47 -15.78
N ASP A 196 12.89 7.28 -16.00
CA ASP A 196 13.75 6.54 -15.07
C ASP A 196 13.83 7.23 -13.70
N ALA A 197 13.92 8.56 -13.68
CA ALA A 197 13.93 9.32 -12.42
C ALA A 197 12.58 9.25 -11.68
N LEU A 198 11.46 9.31 -12.41
CA LEU A 198 10.13 9.14 -11.82
C LEU A 198 9.95 7.74 -11.23
N VAL A 199 10.40 6.69 -11.92
CA VAL A 199 10.37 5.30 -11.42
C VAL A 199 11.21 5.16 -10.15
N ALA A 200 12.41 5.75 -10.12
CA ALA A 200 13.26 5.74 -8.92
C ALA A 200 12.58 6.48 -7.75
N LEU A 201 11.93 7.61 -8.01
CA LEU A 201 11.22 8.38 -6.99
C LEU A 201 9.98 7.64 -6.46
N THR A 202 9.24 6.93 -7.31
CA THR A 202 8.05 6.17 -6.90
C THR A 202 8.42 4.83 -6.25
N ALA A 203 9.60 4.28 -6.51
CA ALA A 203 10.08 3.07 -5.84
C ALA A 203 10.53 3.30 -4.37
N ILE A 204 10.88 4.54 -3.99
CA ILE A 204 11.36 4.88 -2.65
C ILE A 204 10.15 5.34 -1.80
N GLY A 205 9.56 4.43 -1.01
CA GLY A 205 8.49 4.72 -0.04
C GLY A 205 7.18 3.95 -0.31
N SER A 206 6.40 3.69 0.74
CA SER A 206 5.19 2.87 0.64
C SER A 206 4.12 3.47 -0.28
N ARG A 207 3.59 2.62 -1.18
CA ARG A 207 2.22 2.46 -1.70
C ARG A 207 1.35 3.72 -2.00
N ALA A 208 1.88 4.94 -2.02
CA ALA A 208 1.07 6.15 -2.19
C ALA A 208 1.31 6.82 -3.55
N ALA A 209 0.21 7.06 -4.26
CA ALA A 209 0.15 7.91 -5.44
C ALA A 209 0.81 9.27 -5.17
N ARG A 210 1.75 9.68 -6.02
CA ARG A 210 2.47 10.94 -5.82
C ARG A 210 1.87 12.06 -6.65
N GLN A 211 1.75 13.24 -6.04
CA GLN A 211 1.36 14.44 -6.77
C GLN A 211 2.46 14.83 -7.80
N PRO A 212 2.08 15.19 -9.05
CA PRO A 212 3.00 15.53 -10.12
C PRO A 212 3.88 16.72 -9.77
N HIS A 213 3.36 17.71 -9.05
CA HIS A 213 4.18 18.86 -8.63
C HIS A 213 5.29 18.47 -7.64
N ASN A 214 5.14 17.38 -6.89
CA ASN A 214 6.19 16.87 -5.99
C ASN A 214 7.18 15.95 -6.70
N SER A 215 6.76 15.27 -7.76
CA SER A 215 7.61 14.29 -8.46
C SER A 215 8.26 14.87 -9.71
N VAL A 216 7.47 15.45 -10.61
CA VAL A 216 7.95 16.03 -11.88
C VAL A 216 8.89 17.20 -11.60
N LEU A 217 8.53 18.15 -10.72
CA LEU A 217 9.43 19.26 -10.41
C LEU A 217 10.72 18.82 -9.74
N ALA A 218 10.70 17.77 -8.90
CA ALA A 218 11.92 17.24 -8.29
C ALA A 218 12.90 16.72 -9.33
N VAL A 219 12.41 16.04 -10.38
CA VAL A 219 13.25 15.62 -11.52
C VAL A 219 13.75 16.84 -12.30
N PHE A 220 12.87 17.79 -12.63
CA PHE A 220 13.25 19.01 -13.35
C PHE A 220 14.27 19.86 -12.58
N ALA A 221 14.23 19.86 -11.24
CA ALA A 221 15.19 20.58 -10.40
C ALA A 221 16.63 20.09 -10.58
N ARG A 222 16.82 18.78 -10.85
CA ARG A 222 18.13 18.16 -11.10
C ARG A 222 18.53 18.17 -12.58
N ALA A 223 17.56 18.31 -13.47
CA ALA A 223 17.77 18.20 -14.90
C ALA A 223 18.58 19.38 -15.47
N ALA A 224 19.79 19.10 -15.95
CA ALA A 224 20.61 20.11 -16.64
C ALA A 224 19.94 20.62 -17.94
N TRP A 225 19.03 19.83 -18.52
CA TRP A 225 18.29 20.16 -19.74
C TRP A 225 17.02 20.98 -19.50
N ARG A 226 16.62 21.27 -18.26
CA ARG A 226 15.33 21.91 -17.90
C ARG A 226 15.06 23.27 -18.57
N THR A 227 16.11 24.01 -18.95
CA THR A 227 16.00 25.32 -19.64
C THR A 227 16.28 25.23 -21.14
N GLY A 228 16.60 24.04 -21.63
CA GLY A 228 16.90 23.77 -23.03
C GLY A 228 15.65 23.49 -23.86
N TYR A 229 15.84 22.80 -24.98
CA TYR A 229 14.71 22.31 -25.76
C TYR A 229 13.96 21.23 -24.98
N PRO A 230 12.64 21.34 -24.76
CA PRO A 230 11.92 20.40 -23.90
C PRO A 230 11.61 19.08 -24.61
N GLY A 231 11.62 18.00 -23.82
CA GLY A 231 11.13 16.68 -24.20
C GLY A 231 9.63 16.63 -24.51
N SER A 232 9.08 15.42 -24.53
CA SER A 232 7.65 15.19 -24.69
C SER A 232 6.86 15.74 -23.49
N ALA A 233 5.55 15.93 -23.66
CA ALA A 233 4.69 16.33 -22.55
C ALA A 233 4.79 15.28 -21.42
N TRP A 234 4.94 15.72 -20.17
CA TRP A 234 5.22 14.81 -19.05
C TRP A 234 4.16 13.71 -18.91
N GLN A 235 2.88 14.01 -19.18
CA GLN A 235 1.79 13.04 -19.17
C GLN A 235 2.03 11.93 -20.19
N HIS A 236 2.51 12.26 -21.40
CA HIS A 236 2.84 11.27 -22.42
C HIS A 236 4.05 10.42 -22.02
N VAL A 237 5.04 11.01 -21.33
CA VAL A 237 6.20 10.25 -20.82
C VAL A 237 5.75 9.23 -19.79
N VAL A 238 4.90 9.62 -18.84
CA VAL A 238 4.34 8.72 -17.83
C VAL A 238 3.46 7.64 -18.47
N GLN A 239 2.57 8.00 -19.39
CA GLN A 239 1.69 7.05 -20.08
C GLN A 239 2.41 6.08 -21.02
N ALA A 240 3.57 6.46 -21.56
CA ALA A 240 4.35 5.62 -22.45
C ALA A 240 5.24 4.61 -21.72
N ASP A 241 5.58 4.85 -20.45
CA ASP A 241 6.40 3.94 -19.65
C ASP A 241 5.53 2.90 -18.93
N ARG A 242 5.81 1.62 -19.17
CA ARG A 242 5.03 0.50 -18.63
C ARG A 242 5.14 0.35 -17.10
N ARG A 243 6.12 1.00 -16.48
CA ARG A 243 6.34 0.94 -15.02
C ARG A 243 5.54 2.00 -14.27
N LEU A 244 4.95 2.97 -14.97
CA LEU A 244 4.25 4.09 -14.37
C LEU A 244 2.77 4.12 -14.76
N HIS A 245 1.93 4.58 -13.85
CA HIS A 245 0.53 4.87 -14.10
C HIS A 245 0.21 6.33 -13.81
N LEU A 246 -0.70 6.90 -14.60
CA LEU A 246 -1.21 8.26 -14.42
C LEU A 246 -2.68 8.20 -13.99
N ALA A 247 -2.93 8.08 -12.68
CA ALA A 247 -4.28 8.05 -12.13
C ALA A 247 -4.94 9.44 -12.25
N GLN A 248 -6.18 9.46 -12.76
CA GLN A 248 -7.00 10.68 -13.00
C GLN A 248 -6.30 11.80 -13.79
N GLY A 249 -5.27 11.48 -14.59
CA GLY A 249 -4.48 12.49 -15.30
C GLY A 249 -3.59 13.37 -14.41
N ALA A 250 -3.53 13.08 -13.10
CA ALA A 250 -3.10 14.00 -12.06
C ALA A 250 -2.25 13.36 -10.96
N LEU A 251 -2.09 12.05 -10.89
CA LEU A 251 -1.31 11.34 -9.87
C LEU A 251 -0.38 10.33 -10.53
N ILE A 252 0.87 10.23 -10.08
CA ILE A 252 1.88 9.33 -10.64
C ILE A 252 2.09 8.16 -9.67
N GLU A 253 1.92 6.95 -10.19
CA GLU A 253 2.05 5.69 -9.45
C GLU A 253 3.05 4.76 -10.13
N ASN A 254 3.62 3.84 -9.35
CA ASN A 254 4.41 2.74 -9.89
C ASN A 254 3.50 1.52 -10.05
N LEU A 255 3.40 0.99 -11.26
CA LEU A 255 2.57 -0.18 -11.57
C LEU A 255 3.11 -1.48 -10.95
N ASN A 256 4.36 -1.49 -10.47
CA ASN A 256 4.92 -2.63 -9.75
C ASN A 256 4.51 -2.65 -8.26
N THR A 257 3.79 -1.63 -7.78
CA THR A 257 3.27 -1.55 -6.41
C THR A 257 1.76 -1.38 -6.48
N THR A 258 1.03 -2.48 -6.37
CA THR A 258 -0.44 -2.54 -6.36
C THR A 258 -1.00 -1.61 -5.28
N THR A 259 -1.86 -0.65 -5.64
CA THR A 259 -2.66 0.09 -4.65
C THR A 259 -3.97 0.64 -5.24
N MET A 260 -5.05 0.52 -4.44
CA MET A 260 -6.29 1.33 -4.29
C MET A 260 -7.07 1.87 -5.50
N PHE A 261 -6.49 2.01 -6.69
CA PHE A 261 -7.10 2.67 -7.84
C PHE A 261 -7.41 1.74 -9.03
N THR A 262 -7.23 0.42 -8.89
CA THR A 262 -7.79 -0.58 -9.83
C THR A 262 -9.28 -0.30 -10.09
N PHE A 263 -10.00 0.15 -9.05
CA PHE A 263 -11.41 0.52 -9.08
C PHE A 263 -11.79 1.70 -10.02
N LEU A 264 -10.82 2.51 -10.49
CA LEU A 264 -11.08 3.67 -11.37
C LEU A 264 -10.58 3.49 -12.81
N MET A 265 -10.00 2.33 -13.14
CA MET A 265 -9.65 1.99 -14.52
C MET A 265 -10.91 1.73 -15.35
N ASP A 266 -10.81 1.88 -16.67
CA ASP A 266 -11.84 1.32 -17.55
C ASP A 266 -11.66 -0.21 -17.65
N GLU A 267 -12.74 -0.92 -17.97
CA GLU A 267 -12.76 -2.39 -18.06
C GLU A 267 -11.67 -2.92 -19.01
N GLU A 268 -11.34 -2.18 -20.08
CA GLU A 268 -10.30 -2.56 -21.05
C GLU A 268 -8.88 -2.44 -20.46
N GLY A 269 -8.62 -1.40 -19.66
CA GLY A 269 -7.34 -1.22 -18.97
C GLY A 269 -7.12 -2.27 -17.88
N GLN A 270 -8.16 -2.60 -17.12
CA GLN A 270 -8.13 -3.63 -16.07
C GLN A 270 -7.91 -5.02 -16.67
N SER A 271 -8.70 -5.42 -17.67
CA SER A 271 -8.57 -6.72 -18.34
C SER A 271 -7.17 -6.96 -18.93
N LYS A 272 -6.54 -5.90 -19.47
CA LYS A 272 -5.18 -5.99 -19.99
C LYS A 272 -4.12 -6.15 -18.90
N LEU A 273 -4.30 -5.50 -17.75
CA LEU A 273 -3.42 -5.65 -16.59
C LEU A 273 -3.50 -7.10 -16.07
N GLU A 274 -4.71 -7.59 -15.83
CA GLU A 274 -4.97 -8.96 -15.39
C GLU A 274 -4.39 -9.99 -16.36
N SER A 275 -4.60 -9.80 -17.68
CA SER A 275 -4.03 -10.69 -18.70
C SER A 275 -2.50 -10.69 -18.70
N ASN A 276 -1.85 -9.54 -18.47
CA ASN A 276 -0.39 -9.49 -18.38
C ASN A 276 0.11 -10.19 -17.11
N LEU A 277 -0.53 -9.96 -15.97
CA LEU A 277 -0.17 -10.62 -14.71
C LEU A 277 -0.32 -12.13 -14.83
N LEU A 278 -1.40 -12.62 -15.44
CA LEU A 278 -1.61 -14.03 -15.69
C LEU A 278 -0.50 -14.63 -16.59
N HIS A 279 -0.05 -13.91 -17.63
CA HIS A 279 1.11 -14.33 -18.42
C HIS A 279 2.40 -14.41 -17.60
N GLU A 280 2.63 -13.46 -16.68
CA GLU A 280 3.78 -13.49 -15.78
C GLU A 280 3.73 -14.68 -14.81
N ILE A 281 2.54 -14.99 -14.29
CA ILE A 281 2.28 -16.16 -13.44
C ILE A 281 2.61 -17.45 -14.21
N PHE A 282 2.13 -17.60 -15.45
CA PHE A 282 2.43 -18.78 -16.26
C PHE A 282 3.93 -18.93 -16.56
N ALA A 283 4.60 -17.82 -16.90
CA ALA A 283 6.05 -17.84 -17.14
C ALA A 283 6.82 -18.28 -15.88
N PHE A 284 6.43 -17.76 -14.72
CA PHE A 284 6.99 -18.14 -13.43
C PHE A 284 6.77 -19.62 -13.12
N GLN A 285 5.55 -20.13 -13.29
CA GLN A 285 5.22 -21.53 -13.02
C GLN A 285 6.01 -22.50 -13.92
N HIS A 286 6.17 -22.15 -15.20
CA HIS A 286 6.99 -22.95 -16.11
C HIS A 286 8.47 -23.01 -15.65
N GLU A 287 9.03 -21.90 -15.16
CA GLU A 287 10.38 -21.86 -14.62
C GLU A 287 10.50 -22.69 -13.32
N LEU A 288 9.54 -22.55 -12.40
CA LEU A 288 9.51 -23.28 -11.14
C LEU A 288 9.41 -24.79 -11.39
N LEU A 289 8.54 -25.22 -12.30
CA LEU A 289 8.42 -26.63 -12.71
C LEU A 289 9.72 -27.18 -13.29
N ALA A 290 10.40 -26.41 -14.16
CA ALA A 290 11.66 -26.83 -14.77
C ALA A 290 12.75 -27.05 -13.70
N THR A 291 12.85 -26.14 -12.72
CA THR A 291 13.80 -26.32 -11.62
C THR A 291 13.42 -27.51 -10.74
N ARG A 292 12.15 -27.67 -10.33
CA ARG A 292 11.67 -28.84 -9.55
C ARG A 292 12.07 -30.17 -10.20
N ARG A 293 11.88 -30.30 -11.52
CA ARG A 293 12.31 -31.46 -12.32
C ARG A 293 13.83 -31.66 -12.32
N GLN A 294 14.60 -30.58 -12.42
CA GLN A 294 16.06 -30.63 -12.36
C GLN A 294 16.56 -31.21 -11.02
N ASP A 295 15.98 -30.77 -9.90
CA ASP A 295 16.41 -31.24 -8.58
C ASP A 295 15.91 -32.66 -8.26
N ALA A 296 14.73 -33.05 -8.76
CA ALA A 296 14.29 -34.44 -8.73
C ALA A 296 15.24 -35.34 -9.54
N ALA A 297 15.67 -34.90 -10.73
CA ALA A 297 16.64 -35.64 -11.56
C ALA A 297 18.02 -35.77 -10.89
N ARG A 298 18.36 -34.88 -9.96
CA ARG A 298 19.57 -34.95 -9.12
C ARG A 298 19.41 -35.88 -7.91
N GLY A 299 18.22 -36.45 -7.71
CA GLY A 299 17.91 -37.33 -6.59
C GLY A 299 17.71 -36.61 -5.26
N LEU A 300 17.44 -35.30 -5.28
CA LEU A 300 17.25 -34.52 -4.04
C LEU A 300 15.88 -34.75 -3.41
N TRP A 301 14.90 -35.24 -4.19
CA TRP A 301 13.56 -35.57 -3.74
C TRP A 301 12.81 -36.39 -4.82
N ASP A 302 11.62 -36.91 -4.47
CA ASP A 302 10.79 -37.75 -5.32
C ASP A 302 9.75 -36.96 -6.16
N GLY A 303 9.63 -35.65 -5.92
CA GLY A 303 8.68 -34.78 -6.60
C GLY A 303 7.29 -34.72 -5.98
N PHE A 304 7.03 -35.44 -4.88
CA PHE A 304 5.71 -35.47 -4.26
C PHE A 304 5.65 -34.57 -3.02
N SER A 305 4.61 -33.73 -2.93
CA SER A 305 4.27 -33.01 -1.69
C SER A 305 3.02 -33.56 -1.06
N ALA A 306 2.91 -33.45 0.27
CA ALA A 306 1.77 -33.93 1.03
C ALA A 306 0.54 -33.01 0.95
N ARG A 307 0.72 -31.73 0.58
CA ARG A 307 -0.33 -30.69 0.65
C ARG A 307 -0.95 -30.56 2.04
N ALA A 308 -0.14 -30.73 3.07
CA ALA A 308 -0.62 -30.76 4.46
C ALA A 308 -1.27 -29.42 4.86
N SER A 309 -0.80 -28.31 4.30
CA SER A 309 -1.33 -26.96 4.54
C SER A 309 -2.53 -26.57 3.66
N SER A 310 -2.99 -27.47 2.78
CA SER A 310 -4.21 -27.29 1.98
C SER A 310 -5.38 -28.17 2.47
N ALA A 311 -5.29 -28.72 3.68
CA ALA A 311 -6.33 -29.58 4.24
C ALA A 311 -7.63 -28.78 4.46
N GLN A 312 -8.75 -29.33 4.00
CA GLN A 312 -10.07 -28.73 4.16
C GLN A 312 -10.73 -29.25 5.43
N THR A 313 -11.36 -28.37 6.19
CA THR A 313 -12.22 -28.75 7.31
C THR A 313 -13.66 -28.79 6.86
N ILE A 314 -14.27 -29.97 6.81
CA ILE A 314 -15.71 -30.14 6.60
C ILE A 314 -16.38 -30.31 7.96
N PHE A 315 -17.38 -29.49 8.24
CA PHE A 315 -18.25 -29.65 9.38
C PHE A 315 -19.47 -30.49 8.98
N ASP A 316 -19.52 -31.73 9.43
CA ASP A 316 -20.74 -32.54 9.36
C ASP A 316 -21.72 -32.03 10.43
N LEU A 317 -22.61 -31.15 9.99
CA LEU A 317 -23.65 -30.54 10.81
C LEU A 317 -24.68 -31.57 11.31
N GLU A 318 -24.83 -32.72 10.66
CA GLU A 318 -25.78 -33.76 11.07
C GLU A 318 -25.22 -34.64 12.20
N HIS A 319 -23.90 -34.88 12.21
CA HIS A 319 -23.25 -35.72 13.22
C HIS A 319 -22.45 -34.92 14.27
N HIS A 320 -22.46 -33.59 14.19
CA HIS A 320 -21.61 -32.71 15.00
C HIS A 320 -20.13 -33.14 14.95
N ALA A 321 -19.68 -33.58 13.76
CA ALA A 321 -18.36 -34.14 13.56
C ALA A 321 -17.58 -33.30 12.56
N GLN A 322 -16.34 -32.98 12.90
CA GLN A 322 -15.42 -32.31 11.98
C GLN A 322 -14.62 -33.36 11.22
N GLN A 323 -14.77 -33.41 9.90
CA GLN A 323 -13.98 -34.28 9.03
C GLN A 323 -12.99 -33.43 8.23
N ILE A 324 -11.69 -33.66 8.46
CA ILE A 324 -10.63 -32.98 7.72
C ILE A 324 -10.30 -33.81 6.47
N LEU A 325 -10.51 -33.24 5.29
CA LEU A 325 -10.10 -33.81 4.02
C LEU A 325 -8.70 -33.32 3.66
N TYR A 326 -7.75 -34.25 3.63
CA TYR A 326 -6.44 -33.99 3.06
C TYR A 326 -6.52 -34.22 1.55
N GLY A 327 -6.27 -33.17 0.76
CA GLY A 327 -5.92 -33.35 -0.64
C GLY A 327 -4.70 -34.27 -0.68
N GLY A 328 -4.84 -35.45 -1.30
CA GLY A 328 -3.78 -36.46 -1.27
C GLY A 328 -2.43 -35.93 -1.78
N LYS A 329 -1.38 -36.76 -1.67
CA LYS A 329 -0.06 -36.39 -2.20
C LYS A 329 -0.16 -35.93 -3.65
N ILE A 330 0.49 -34.81 -3.96
CA ILE A 330 0.49 -34.24 -5.31
C ILE A 330 1.85 -34.36 -5.97
N ASN A 331 1.84 -34.67 -7.26
CA ASN A 331 3.04 -34.68 -8.08
C ASN A 331 3.38 -33.25 -8.52
N THR A 332 4.39 -32.64 -7.91
CA THR A 332 4.84 -31.29 -8.24
C THR A 332 5.69 -31.20 -9.51
N LEU A 333 5.97 -32.34 -10.15
CA LEU A 333 6.75 -32.44 -11.40
C LEU A 333 5.87 -32.47 -12.65
N GLU A 334 4.55 -32.42 -12.48
CA GLU A 334 3.56 -32.35 -13.56
C GLU A 334 3.05 -30.92 -13.75
N ASP A 335 2.58 -30.66 -14.97
CA ASP A 335 1.90 -29.40 -15.29
C ASP A 335 0.41 -29.56 -15.00
N HIS A 336 -0.08 -28.84 -13.99
CA HIS A 336 -1.46 -28.90 -13.52
C HIS A 336 -2.37 -27.85 -14.13
N THR A 337 -1.88 -27.07 -15.10
CA THR A 337 -2.64 -25.98 -15.73
C THR A 337 -4.00 -26.46 -16.24
N ALA A 338 -4.05 -27.61 -16.92
CA ALA A 338 -5.30 -28.16 -17.46
C ALA A 338 -6.29 -28.58 -16.37
N THR A 339 -5.80 -29.21 -15.30
CA THR A 339 -6.62 -29.63 -14.16
C THR A 339 -7.19 -28.43 -13.42
N ILE A 340 -6.40 -27.37 -13.23
CA ILE A 340 -6.86 -26.12 -12.62
C ILE A 340 -7.96 -25.47 -13.47
N GLU A 341 -7.79 -25.41 -14.80
CA GLU A 341 -8.80 -24.84 -15.69
C GLU A 341 -10.10 -25.67 -15.74
N GLU A 342 -10.00 -27.00 -15.63
CA GLU A 342 -11.16 -27.89 -15.50
C GLU A 342 -11.91 -27.62 -14.18
N ASN A 343 -11.19 -27.59 -13.05
CA ASN A 343 -11.78 -27.29 -11.73
C ASN A 343 -12.43 -25.90 -11.70
N LEU A 344 -11.81 -24.87 -12.28
CA LEU A 344 -12.37 -23.52 -12.38
C LEU A 344 -13.62 -23.46 -13.28
N SER A 345 -13.64 -24.24 -14.36
CA SER A 345 -14.81 -24.31 -15.25
C SER A 345 -15.99 -24.98 -14.55
N ASP A 346 -15.75 -26.03 -13.76
CA ASP A 346 -16.81 -26.73 -13.02
C ASP A 346 -17.44 -25.83 -11.94
N LEU A 347 -16.66 -24.93 -11.32
CA LEU A 347 -17.13 -23.92 -10.37
C LEU A 347 -18.08 -22.87 -11.01
N GLU A 348 -17.86 -22.50 -12.28
CA GLU A 348 -18.79 -21.59 -13.00
C GLU A 348 -20.17 -22.23 -13.27
N TYR A 349 -20.28 -23.57 -13.27
CA TYR A 349 -21.53 -24.30 -13.56
C TYR A 349 -22.36 -24.65 -12.31
N GLU A 350 -21.77 -24.73 -11.12
CA GLU A 350 -22.43 -25.03 -9.84
C GLU A 350 -22.61 -23.77 -8.97
N ALA A 351 -23.30 -22.76 -9.50
CA ALA A 351 -23.61 -21.51 -8.79
C ALA A 351 -24.70 -21.68 -7.71
N ASP A 352 -24.48 -22.55 -6.72
CA ASP A 352 -25.02 -22.39 -5.37
C ASP A 352 -23.88 -21.84 -4.49
N PRO A 353 -24.01 -20.62 -3.91
CA PRO A 353 -22.94 -20.00 -3.14
C PRO A 353 -22.47 -20.82 -1.93
N ALA A 354 -23.24 -21.83 -1.50
CA ALA A 354 -22.83 -22.79 -0.47
C ALA A 354 -21.78 -23.80 -0.97
N ASP A 355 -21.80 -24.17 -2.26
CA ASP A 355 -20.93 -25.21 -2.82
C ASP A 355 -19.61 -24.64 -3.41
N ALA A 356 -19.61 -23.38 -3.85
CA ALA A 356 -18.38 -22.69 -4.31
C ALA A 356 -17.31 -22.57 -3.21
N GLN A 357 -17.72 -22.50 -1.94
CA GLN A 357 -16.83 -22.45 -0.78
C GLN A 357 -16.19 -23.81 -0.45
N VAL A 358 -16.74 -24.91 -0.99
CA VAL A 358 -16.38 -26.30 -0.67
C VAL A 358 -15.16 -26.80 -1.47
N LEU A 359 -14.85 -26.21 -2.63
CA LEU A 359 -13.80 -26.72 -3.53
C LEU A 359 -12.46 -25.95 -3.45
N LEU A 360 -12.45 -24.65 -3.14
CA LEU A 360 -11.24 -23.80 -3.08
C LEU A 360 -10.75 -23.54 -1.65
N GLY A 361 -10.46 -24.62 -0.93
CA GLY A 361 -10.08 -24.63 0.49
C GLY A 361 -9.26 -23.42 1.00
N ASP A 362 -9.83 -22.73 1.99
CA ASP A 362 -9.19 -21.71 2.83
C ASP A 362 -8.50 -20.59 2.04
N MET A 363 -9.20 -20.07 1.03
CA MET A 363 -8.95 -18.73 0.51
C MET A 363 -8.91 -17.76 1.70
N PRO A 364 -7.91 -16.87 1.79
CA PRO A 364 -7.98 -15.78 2.73
C PRO A 364 -9.24 -14.98 2.38
N SER A 365 -10.28 -15.11 3.20
CA SER A 365 -11.15 -13.96 3.41
C SER A 365 -10.26 -12.92 4.07
N LEU A 366 -9.57 -12.12 3.24
CA LEU A 366 -8.97 -10.86 3.68
C LEU A 366 -10.06 -9.79 3.83
N GLY A 367 -11.26 -10.21 4.23
CA GLY A 367 -12.15 -9.39 5.03
C GLY A 367 -11.45 -9.10 6.35
N PHE A 368 -10.68 -8.02 6.38
CA PHE A 368 -10.65 -7.20 7.58
C PHE A 368 -12.10 -7.09 8.07
N GLY A 369 -12.34 -7.50 9.31
CA GLY A 369 -13.65 -7.43 9.96
C GLY A 369 -14.16 -6.00 10.13
N LEU A 370 -14.42 -5.33 9.02
CA LEU A 370 -15.55 -4.44 8.85
C LEU A 370 -16.66 -5.37 8.38
N GLY A 371 -17.59 -5.71 9.28
CA GLY A 371 -18.67 -6.65 8.96
C GLY A 371 -19.35 -6.28 7.65
N ASP A 372 -19.82 -7.30 6.93
CA ASP A 372 -20.62 -7.22 5.70
C ASP A 372 -21.48 -5.94 5.66
N PHE A 373 -20.93 -4.92 5.03
CA PHE A 373 -21.70 -3.87 4.42
C PHE A 373 -21.45 -4.04 2.93
N GLU A 374 -22.25 -4.89 2.29
CA GLU A 374 -22.50 -4.74 0.87
C GLU A 374 -22.80 -3.25 0.61
N PRO A 375 -22.13 -2.59 -0.34
CA PRO A 375 -22.51 -1.26 -0.76
C PRO A 375 -23.99 -1.32 -1.12
N ILE A 376 -24.81 -0.51 -0.44
CA ILE A 376 -26.23 -0.43 -0.75
C ILE A 376 -26.36 0.25 -2.11
N ASP A 377 -26.30 -0.55 -3.18
CA ASP A 377 -26.36 -0.09 -4.57
C ASP A 377 -27.70 0.56 -4.92
N ASP A 378 -28.73 0.30 -4.10
CA ASP A 378 -30.01 0.99 -4.17
C ASP A 378 -30.55 1.32 -2.77
N VAL A 379 -30.20 2.51 -2.29
CA VAL A 379 -30.68 3.08 -1.01
C VAL A 379 -32.20 3.06 -0.92
N GLN A 380 -32.90 3.13 -2.06
CA GLN A 380 -34.35 3.12 -2.09
C GLN A 380 -34.92 1.71 -1.82
N SER A 381 -34.33 0.67 -2.42
CA SER A 381 -34.68 -0.74 -2.13
C SER A 381 -34.32 -1.15 -0.69
N PHE A 382 -33.21 -0.65 -0.14
CA PHE A 382 -32.83 -0.90 1.27
C PHE A 382 -33.79 -0.21 2.27
N VAL A 383 -34.21 1.02 1.97
CA VAL A 383 -35.20 1.78 2.74
C VAL A 383 -36.59 1.13 2.68
N GLU A 384 -36.94 0.50 1.56
CA GLU A 384 -38.18 -0.29 1.41
C GLU A 384 -38.13 -1.61 2.18
N GLN A 385 -36.97 -2.27 2.25
CA GLN A 385 -36.77 -3.52 2.99
C GLN A 385 -36.57 -3.31 4.51
N ASN A 386 -36.13 -2.12 4.94
CA ASN A 386 -35.87 -1.78 6.35
C ASN A 386 -36.63 -0.49 6.77
N PRO A 387 -37.96 -0.55 6.93
CA PRO A 387 -38.78 0.63 7.24
C PRO A 387 -38.42 1.27 8.60
N GLU A 388 -37.87 0.49 9.53
CA GLU A 388 -37.39 0.96 10.82
C GLU A 388 -36.18 1.90 10.69
N VAL A 389 -35.27 1.63 9.75
CA VAL A 389 -34.13 2.50 9.44
C VAL A 389 -34.59 3.79 8.77
N ALA A 390 -35.59 3.72 7.89
CA ALA A 390 -36.19 4.90 7.27
C ALA A 390 -36.93 5.79 8.28
N GLU A 391 -37.52 5.20 9.32
CA GLU A 391 -38.15 5.92 10.42
C GLU A 391 -37.12 6.50 11.40
N ALA A 392 -36.07 5.75 11.73
CA ALA A 392 -34.94 6.21 12.52
C ALA A 392 -34.21 7.38 11.84
N THR A 393 -33.92 7.29 10.54
CA THR A 393 -33.31 8.36 9.73
C THR A 393 -34.21 9.59 9.65
N ARG A 394 -35.54 9.43 9.52
CA ARG A 394 -36.47 10.56 9.57
C ARG A 394 -36.52 11.23 10.94
N ARG A 395 -36.49 10.45 12.03
CA ARG A 395 -36.46 10.98 13.40
C ARG A 395 -35.12 11.66 13.71
N LEU A 396 -34.00 11.10 13.23
CA LEU A 396 -32.68 11.68 13.30
C LEU A 396 -32.64 13.03 12.55
N MET A 397 -33.11 13.08 11.31
CA MET A 397 -33.16 14.33 10.53
C MET A 397 -34.12 15.37 11.14
N ALA A 398 -35.18 14.93 11.82
CA ALA A 398 -36.11 15.82 12.54
C ALA A 398 -35.54 16.35 13.88
N SER A 399 -34.54 15.67 14.45
CA SER A 399 -33.85 16.09 15.68
C SER A 399 -32.75 17.13 15.44
N LEU A 400 -32.29 17.28 14.19
CA LEU A 400 -31.28 18.28 13.82
C LEU A 400 -31.85 19.69 13.93
N THR A 401 -31.08 20.60 14.51
CA THR A 401 -31.45 22.01 14.54
C THR A 401 -31.35 22.64 13.12
N PRO A 402 -32.08 23.73 12.85
CA PRO A 402 -31.99 24.44 11.56
C PRO A 402 -30.60 25.00 11.23
N ASP A 403 -29.72 25.15 12.22
CA ASP A 403 -28.32 25.54 12.02
C ASP A 403 -27.46 24.33 11.63
N GLU A 404 -27.70 23.16 12.21
CA GLU A 404 -26.99 21.92 11.86
C GLU A 404 -27.38 21.41 10.48
N GLN A 405 -28.66 21.47 10.11
CA GLN A 405 -29.10 21.16 8.73
C GLN A 405 -28.41 22.05 7.70
N ARG A 406 -28.32 23.37 7.95
CA ARG A 406 -27.61 24.29 7.06
C ARG A 406 -26.10 24.02 6.98
N ARG A 407 -25.48 23.56 8.07
CA ARG A 407 -24.06 23.17 8.09
C ARG A 407 -23.81 21.85 7.37
N LEU A 408 -24.76 20.92 7.47
CA LEU A 408 -24.74 19.65 6.74
C LEU A 408 -24.91 19.88 5.23
N ASP A 409 -25.86 20.74 4.84
CA ASP A 409 -26.10 21.11 3.43
C ASP A 409 -24.93 21.88 2.81
N ALA A 410 -24.11 22.54 3.63
CA ALA A 410 -22.92 23.28 3.20
C ALA A 410 -21.63 22.45 3.26
N ALA A 411 -21.67 21.23 3.80
CA ALA A 411 -20.51 20.35 3.94
C ALA A 411 -20.04 19.87 2.56
N ARG A 412 -18.74 19.91 2.29
CA ARG A 412 -18.14 19.49 1.01
C ARG A 412 -17.24 18.28 1.14
N THR A 413 -16.94 17.87 2.37
CA THR A 413 -16.07 16.74 2.68
C THR A 413 -16.72 15.82 3.73
N MET A 414 -16.28 14.56 3.78
CA MET A 414 -16.77 13.59 4.77
C MET A 414 -16.43 14.01 6.21
N GLU A 415 -15.30 14.70 6.39
CA GLU A 415 -14.85 15.22 7.69
C GLU A 415 -15.77 16.34 8.19
N ASP A 416 -16.25 17.23 7.31
CA ASP A 416 -17.24 18.27 7.65
C ASP A 416 -18.56 17.66 8.14
N VAL A 417 -19.00 16.58 7.47
CA VAL A 417 -20.22 15.85 7.84
C VAL A 417 -20.05 15.19 9.21
N GLN A 418 -18.90 14.55 9.46
CA GLN A 418 -18.60 13.93 10.76
C GLN A 418 -18.49 14.96 11.89
N GLN A 419 -17.93 16.15 11.64
CA GLN A 419 -17.86 17.23 12.63
C GLN A 419 -19.24 17.80 13.00
N VAL A 420 -20.22 17.74 12.10
CA VAL A 420 -21.60 18.18 12.36
C VAL A 420 -22.41 17.05 13.04
N LEU A 421 -22.34 15.83 12.51
CA LEU A 421 -23.17 14.72 13.00
C LEU A 421 -22.60 14.00 14.23
N GLY A 422 -21.28 13.94 14.39
CA GLY A 422 -20.62 13.23 15.49
C GLY A 422 -21.05 13.71 16.88
N PRO A 423 -20.98 15.03 17.18
CA PRO A 423 -21.46 15.57 18.45
C PRO A 423 -22.97 15.38 18.67
N HIS A 424 -23.76 15.48 17.60
CA HIS A 424 -25.22 15.32 17.64
C HIS A 424 -25.62 13.87 17.95
N LEU A 425 -24.96 12.90 17.30
CA LEU A 425 -25.16 11.47 17.54
C LEU A 425 -24.73 11.08 18.97
N ALA A 426 -23.64 11.66 19.48
CA ALA A 426 -23.21 11.44 20.87
C ALA A 426 -24.19 12.02 21.91
N ASP A 427 -24.87 13.13 21.59
CA ASP A 427 -25.93 13.69 22.44
C ASP A 427 -27.21 12.86 22.36
N LEU A 428 -27.59 12.37 21.18
CA LEU A 428 -28.73 11.48 20.97
C LEU A 428 -28.54 10.10 21.60
N LEU A 429 -27.34 9.53 21.56
CA LEU A 429 -27.03 8.28 22.27
C LEU A 429 -27.29 8.39 23.78
N ARG A 430 -27.10 9.58 24.34
CA ARG A 430 -27.28 9.86 25.78
C ARG A 430 -28.72 10.26 26.13
N THR A 431 -29.44 10.92 25.23
CA THR A 431 -30.78 11.48 25.49
C THR A 431 -31.91 10.59 24.97
N GLU A 432 -31.72 9.92 23.83
CA GLU A 432 -32.69 9.03 23.19
C GLU A 432 -32.03 7.74 22.66
N PRO A 433 -31.49 6.88 23.54
CA PRO A 433 -30.77 5.66 23.16
C PRO A 433 -31.62 4.66 22.36
N SER A 434 -32.95 4.75 22.41
CA SER A 434 -33.87 3.94 21.60
C SER A 434 -33.80 4.19 20.10
N LEU A 435 -33.09 5.25 19.66
CA LEU A 435 -32.81 5.51 18.25
C LEU A 435 -31.65 4.64 17.71
N PHE A 436 -30.93 3.95 18.59
CA PHE A 436 -29.77 3.13 18.25
C PHE A 436 -30.09 1.66 18.53
N VAL A 437 -29.87 0.80 17.55
CA VAL A 437 -30.05 -0.65 17.73
C VAL A 437 -28.88 -1.18 18.56
N PRO A 438 -29.11 -1.85 19.70
CA PRO A 438 -28.04 -2.50 20.44
C PRO A 438 -27.50 -3.68 19.62
N LEU A 439 -26.21 -3.65 19.30
CA LEU A 439 -25.51 -4.76 18.67
C LEU A 439 -25.34 -5.88 19.69
N VAL A 440 -26.21 -6.88 19.64
CA VAL A 440 -26.06 -8.14 20.39
C VAL A 440 -25.20 -9.07 19.54
N ALA A 441 -24.05 -9.49 20.06
CA ALA A 441 -23.26 -10.56 19.45
C ALA A 441 -24.11 -11.82 19.38
N LYS A 442 -24.48 -12.25 18.16
CA LYS A 442 -25.16 -13.52 17.93
C LYS A 442 -24.15 -14.65 18.09
N GLY A 443 -24.06 -15.19 19.30
CA GLY A 443 -23.78 -16.62 19.47
C GLY A 443 -25.02 -17.43 19.07
N ASP A 444 -24.77 -18.51 18.32
CA ASP A 444 -25.51 -19.78 18.32
C ASP A 444 -26.94 -19.82 18.93
N GLY A 445 -27.91 -20.20 18.09
CA GLY A 445 -29.31 -20.25 18.46
C GLY A 445 -29.74 -21.48 19.28
N SER A 446 -30.71 -21.22 20.16
CA SER A 446 -31.68 -22.16 20.77
C SER A 446 -31.31 -22.83 22.10
N LEU A 447 -31.75 -22.19 23.19
CA LEU A 447 -32.35 -22.92 24.30
C LEU A 447 -33.86 -22.68 24.27
N ASP A 448 -34.56 -23.69 23.76
CA ASP A 448 -35.98 -23.87 23.97
C ASP A 448 -36.33 -23.76 25.46
N THR A 449 -37.33 -22.93 25.70
CA THR A 449 -38.00 -22.77 26.98
C THR A 449 -38.59 -24.09 27.45
N ASN A 450 -38.08 -24.64 28.54
CA ASN A 450 -38.89 -25.42 29.49
C ASN A 450 -38.51 -25.01 30.91
N GLY A 451 -39.54 -24.62 31.67
CA GLY A 451 -39.41 -23.63 32.72
C GLY A 451 -38.82 -24.11 34.04
N ALA A 452 -38.14 -23.19 34.72
CA ALA A 452 -38.19 -23.01 36.17
C ALA A 452 -37.43 -21.72 36.56
N ASN A 453 -38.20 -20.65 36.80
CA ASN A 453 -38.05 -19.69 37.90
C ASN A 453 -36.68 -19.64 38.63
N ILE A 454 -35.85 -18.61 38.36
CA ILE A 454 -34.96 -18.04 39.38
C ILE A 454 -35.00 -16.51 39.29
N GLN A 455 -35.37 -15.91 40.43
CA GLN A 455 -35.45 -14.48 40.69
C GLN A 455 -34.06 -13.82 40.84
N ALA A 456 -34.04 -12.56 40.42
CA ALA A 456 -33.08 -11.47 40.66
C ALA A 456 -32.09 -11.58 41.84
N LYS A 457 -30.89 -11.04 41.62
CA LYS A 457 -30.21 -10.12 42.54
C LYS A 457 -29.30 -9.16 41.76
N GLY A 458 -29.57 -7.86 41.86
CA GLY A 458 -28.79 -6.80 41.24
C GLY A 458 -27.73 -6.19 42.15
N ALA A 459 -26.79 -5.46 41.54
CA ALA A 459 -26.15 -4.27 42.10
C ALA A 459 -25.55 -3.43 40.93
N PRO A 460 -25.73 -2.09 40.90
CA PRO A 460 -25.12 -1.23 39.90
C PRO A 460 -23.69 -0.83 40.29
N LEU A 461 -22.77 -0.80 39.33
CA LEU A 461 -21.37 -0.37 39.50
C LEU A 461 -21.27 1.15 39.67
N ASP A 462 -20.58 1.58 40.73
CA ASP A 462 -20.27 2.95 41.13
C ASP A 462 -18.94 3.40 40.48
N LEU A 463 -18.96 4.53 39.77
CA LEU A 463 -17.83 5.11 39.02
C LEU A 463 -17.19 6.31 39.75
N SER A 464 -17.13 6.27 41.08
CA SER A 464 -16.45 7.30 41.88
C SER A 464 -15.04 6.86 42.32
N GLY A 465 -14.09 6.90 41.37
CA GLY A 465 -12.72 6.45 41.65
C GLY A 465 -11.66 6.90 40.65
N LEU A 466 -11.70 8.14 40.16
CA LEU A 466 -10.58 8.74 39.43
C LEU A 466 -9.83 9.72 40.34
N PRO A 467 -8.51 9.57 40.56
CA PRO A 467 -7.71 10.65 41.12
C PRO A 467 -7.34 11.66 40.02
N SER A 468 -7.51 12.94 40.35
CA SER A 468 -7.11 14.13 39.57
C SER A 468 -5.64 14.51 39.81
N PRO A 469 -5.05 15.42 39.00
CA PRO A 469 -3.61 15.62 38.86
C PRO A 469 -3.03 16.71 39.79
N ASP A 470 -1.70 16.80 39.75
CA ASP A 470 -0.76 17.78 40.33
C ASP A 470 -0.11 17.42 41.68
N LEU A 471 1.23 17.24 41.66
CA LEU A 471 2.22 17.84 42.59
C LEU A 471 3.68 17.57 42.12
N ILE A 472 4.25 18.54 41.38
CA ILE A 472 5.59 19.17 41.46
C ILE A 472 6.76 18.39 42.13
N ALA A 473 7.74 17.97 41.30
CA ALA A 473 9.24 18.07 41.28
C ALA A 473 10.09 18.31 42.58
N PRO A 474 11.47 18.30 42.57
CA PRO A 474 12.51 17.81 41.64
C PRO A 474 13.70 17.04 42.34
N ASP A 475 14.73 16.71 41.53
CA ASP A 475 16.19 16.75 41.84
C ASP A 475 16.93 15.41 42.05
N LEU A 476 17.89 15.11 41.14
CA LEU A 476 19.26 14.64 41.42
C LEU A 476 20.08 14.46 40.11
N ALA A 477 20.70 15.55 39.68
CA ALA A 477 22.14 15.73 39.45
C ALA A 477 23.08 14.56 39.00
N TRP A 478 23.59 14.71 37.75
CA TRP A 478 24.98 14.58 37.23
C TRP A 478 25.82 13.30 37.42
N SER A 479 26.24 12.70 36.30
CA SER A 479 27.68 12.58 35.97
C SER A 479 27.91 12.41 34.47
N ASP A 480 28.60 13.41 33.91
CA ASP A 480 29.42 13.35 32.69
C ASP A 480 30.50 12.28 32.86
N ASP A 481 30.78 11.50 31.82
CA ASP A 481 32.16 11.31 31.36
C ASP A 481 32.15 10.98 29.85
N GLU A 482 33.02 11.67 29.13
CA GLU A 482 33.22 11.69 27.68
C GLU A 482 34.02 10.47 27.16
N ASP A 483 34.10 10.38 25.82
CA ASP A 483 34.89 9.47 24.95
C ASP A 483 34.10 8.22 24.49
N GLY A 484 33.76 7.97 23.22
CA GLY A 484 34.14 8.51 21.92
C GLY A 484 33.92 7.38 20.88
N ASP A 485 33.55 7.76 19.66
CA ASP A 485 33.44 6.96 18.41
C ASP A 485 32.06 6.35 18.05
N ASP A 486 31.32 7.15 17.25
CA ASP A 486 30.63 6.80 15.99
C ASP A 486 30.17 5.35 15.83
N TRP A 487 28.85 5.10 15.80
CA TRP A 487 28.08 4.40 14.74
C TRP A 487 26.59 4.47 15.09
N ASP A 488 25.90 5.53 14.68
CA ASP A 488 24.44 5.65 14.73
C ASP A 488 23.82 4.91 13.53
N GLU A 489 23.35 3.68 13.74
CA GLU A 489 22.23 3.11 12.98
C GLU A 489 21.10 2.85 14.00
N ASP A 490 20.12 3.75 14.01
CA ASP A 490 18.85 3.64 14.73
C ASP A 490 18.05 2.43 14.18
N ASP A 491 18.32 1.23 14.71
CA ASP A 491 17.33 0.15 14.79
C ASP A 491 16.75 0.22 16.22
N ASP A 492 15.51 0.73 16.33
CA ASP A 492 14.72 0.71 17.55
C ASP A 492 14.43 -0.77 17.92
N ASP A 493 15.31 -1.37 18.73
CA ASP A 493 15.04 -2.57 19.52
C ASP A 493 14.06 -2.17 20.64
N ASP A 494 12.78 -2.49 20.47
CA ASP A 494 11.82 -2.52 21.58
C ASP A 494 12.20 -3.70 22.49
N ASP A 495 12.77 -3.37 23.65
CA ASP A 495 12.93 -4.23 24.81
C ASP A 495 11.57 -4.85 25.19
N TRP A 496 11.40 -6.14 24.90
CA TRP A 496 10.32 -6.94 25.47
C TRP A 496 10.69 -7.25 26.91
N ASP A 497 10.14 -6.45 27.83
CA ASP A 497 10.15 -6.75 29.26
C ASP A 497 9.58 -8.16 29.49
N GLU A 498 10.41 -9.00 30.11
CA GLU A 498 10.06 -10.31 30.67
C GLU A 498 9.05 -10.11 31.82
N ASP A 499 7.76 -10.05 31.50
CA ASP A 499 6.69 -10.28 32.48
C ASP A 499 6.06 -11.66 32.21
N ASP A 500 6.49 -12.62 33.03
CA ASP A 500 5.93 -13.98 33.21
C ASP A 500 4.45 -13.92 33.63
N ASP A 501 3.54 -13.74 32.67
CA ASP A 501 2.10 -14.05 32.81
C ASP A 501 1.59 -14.77 31.53
N ASP A 502 2.27 -15.86 31.17
CA ASP A 502 1.77 -16.88 30.23
C ASP A 502 0.81 -17.82 30.99
N ASP A 503 -0.50 -17.54 30.95
CA ASP A 503 -1.59 -18.51 31.16
C ASP A 503 -2.95 -17.76 30.97
N ASP A 504 -3.57 -17.80 29.77
CA ASP A 504 -5.05 -17.74 29.55
C ASP A 504 -5.54 -17.47 28.09
N TRP A 505 -4.74 -17.71 27.03
CA TRP A 505 -5.24 -17.57 25.62
C TRP A 505 -5.30 -18.86 24.80
N ASP A 506 -5.20 -20.03 25.44
CA ASP A 506 -5.00 -21.32 24.76
C ASP A 506 -6.22 -22.28 24.81
N GLU A 507 -7.47 -21.79 24.89
CA GLU A 507 -8.63 -22.68 25.03
C GLU A 507 -9.46 -23.02 23.78
N ASP A 508 -9.23 -22.47 22.57
CA ASP A 508 -10.12 -22.80 21.42
C ASP A 508 -9.44 -22.99 20.05
N ILE A 509 -8.22 -23.54 19.97
CA ILE A 509 -7.66 -24.02 18.67
C ILE A 509 -7.01 -25.40 18.84
N ASP A 510 -7.83 -26.44 18.88
CA ASP A 510 -7.40 -27.84 18.98
C ASP A 510 -7.43 -28.50 17.58
N ILE A 511 -6.65 -27.97 16.62
CA ILE A 511 -6.71 -28.43 15.22
C ILE A 511 -5.29 -28.50 14.64
N PHE A 512 -5.01 -29.58 13.90
CA PHE A 512 -3.75 -29.95 13.21
C PHE A 512 -2.74 -30.77 14.07
N VAL A 513 -2.69 -32.10 13.81
CA VAL A 513 -1.83 -33.11 14.48
C VAL A 513 -2.19 -33.34 15.97
N ASP A 514 -1.88 -34.52 16.58
CA ASP A 514 -2.02 -34.69 18.04
C ASP A 514 -1.28 -33.51 18.70
N SER A 515 -2.00 -32.64 19.41
CA SER A 515 -1.44 -31.41 19.98
C SER A 515 -0.20 -31.69 20.85
N ARG A 516 -0.07 -32.91 21.38
CA ARG A 516 1.15 -33.37 22.07
C ARG A 516 2.32 -33.66 21.13
N GLN A 517 2.08 -34.20 19.94
CA GLN A 517 3.11 -34.41 18.92
C GLN A 517 3.60 -33.08 18.36
N ALA A 518 2.71 -32.13 18.04
CA ALA A 518 3.08 -30.79 17.59
C ALA A 518 3.93 -30.07 18.65
N ARG A 519 3.49 -30.05 19.93
CA ARG A 519 4.27 -29.47 21.04
C ARG A 519 5.64 -30.12 21.22
N ARG A 520 5.74 -31.46 21.10
CA ARG A 520 7.04 -32.17 21.18
C ARG A 520 7.97 -31.81 20.02
N ALA A 521 7.42 -31.72 18.82
CA ALA A 521 8.15 -31.31 17.62
C ALA A 521 8.69 -29.88 17.76
N MET A 522 7.84 -28.94 18.22
CA MET A 522 8.24 -27.55 18.43
C MET A 522 9.29 -27.40 19.54
N ALA A 523 9.15 -28.12 20.66
CA ALA A 523 10.16 -28.14 21.72
C ALA A 523 11.52 -28.65 21.22
N ARG A 524 11.51 -29.69 20.37
CA ARG A 524 12.72 -30.20 19.71
C ARG A 524 13.33 -29.16 18.77
N SER A 525 12.53 -28.47 17.97
CA SER A 525 12.98 -27.38 17.09
C SER A 525 13.63 -26.24 17.89
N LYS A 526 12.99 -25.75 18.96
CA LYS A 526 13.56 -24.72 19.86
C LYS A 526 14.93 -25.14 20.42
N ALA A 527 15.07 -26.40 20.83
CA ALA A 527 16.34 -26.92 21.33
C ALA A 527 17.45 -26.95 20.26
N LEU A 528 17.11 -27.26 19.00
CA LEU A 528 18.05 -27.23 17.89
C LEU A 528 18.44 -25.80 17.50
N MET A 529 17.49 -24.86 17.55
CA MET A 529 17.74 -23.44 17.29
C MET A 529 18.72 -22.86 18.33
N ALA A 530 18.56 -23.17 19.61
CA ALA A 530 19.52 -22.77 20.65
C ALA A 530 20.93 -23.34 20.40
N GLN A 531 21.02 -24.63 20.03
CA GLN A 531 22.31 -25.25 19.68
C GLN A 531 22.95 -24.61 18.44
N PHE A 532 22.14 -24.18 17.47
CA PHE A 532 22.59 -23.47 16.29
C PHE A 532 23.15 -22.08 16.62
N VAL A 533 22.52 -21.33 17.53
CA VAL A 533 23.04 -20.06 18.03
C VAL A 533 24.43 -20.27 18.67
N ASP A 534 24.54 -21.25 19.57
CA ASP A 534 25.81 -21.57 20.23
C ASP A 534 26.90 -22.01 19.23
N TYR A 535 26.50 -22.76 18.19
CA TYR A 535 27.40 -23.13 17.10
C TYR A 535 27.91 -21.91 16.33
N GLN A 536 27.03 -20.98 15.93
CA GLN A 536 27.44 -19.79 15.20
C GLN A 536 28.35 -18.86 16.03
N VAL A 537 28.06 -18.71 17.33
CA VAL A 537 28.90 -17.94 18.25
C VAL A 537 30.30 -18.57 18.37
N ARG A 538 30.40 -19.90 18.51
CA ARG A 538 31.69 -20.63 18.48
C ARG A 538 32.47 -20.39 17.19
N HIS A 539 31.79 -20.14 16.08
CA HIS A 539 32.36 -19.84 14.77
C HIS A 539 32.54 -18.33 14.49
N ARG A 540 32.62 -17.50 15.55
CA ARG A 540 32.92 -16.05 15.50
C ARG A 540 31.83 -15.19 14.84
N LYS A 541 30.56 -15.59 14.92
CA LYS A 541 29.43 -14.70 14.64
C LYS A 541 29.00 -13.98 15.91
N SER A 542 28.45 -12.77 15.78
CA SER A 542 27.87 -12.07 16.92
C SER A 542 26.65 -12.84 17.42
N ARG A 543 26.34 -12.69 18.72
CA ARG A 543 25.18 -13.34 19.33
C ARG A 543 23.88 -12.83 18.70
N GLN A 544 23.77 -11.52 18.49
CA GLN A 544 22.61 -10.87 17.86
C GLN A 544 22.34 -11.42 16.45
N THR A 545 23.36 -11.48 15.57
CA THR A 545 23.19 -12.06 14.22
C THR A 545 22.86 -13.56 14.27
N SER A 546 23.36 -14.28 15.27
CA SER A 546 23.07 -15.71 15.42
C SER A 546 21.63 -15.94 15.89
N GLN A 547 21.13 -15.07 16.77
CA GLN A 547 19.76 -15.09 17.28
C GLN A 547 18.76 -14.74 16.17
N SER A 548 18.94 -13.63 15.47
CA SER A 548 18.09 -13.25 14.32
C SER A 548 17.97 -14.38 13.29
N ARG A 549 19.07 -15.08 12.98
CA ARG A 549 19.04 -16.24 12.07
C ARG A 549 18.30 -17.46 12.62
N ALA A 550 18.27 -17.61 13.94
CA ALA A 550 17.46 -18.63 14.56
C ALA A 550 15.98 -18.22 14.51
N ASP A 551 15.67 -16.96 14.79
CA ASP A 551 14.31 -16.42 14.76
C ASP A 551 13.66 -16.56 13.37
N ASP A 552 14.42 -16.37 12.29
CA ASP A 552 13.98 -16.66 10.91
C ASP A 552 13.45 -18.10 10.73
N LEU A 553 13.97 -19.07 11.48
CA LEU A 553 13.59 -20.48 11.38
C LEU A 553 12.27 -20.78 12.12
N TRP A 554 11.81 -19.88 12.99
CA TRP A 554 10.65 -20.11 13.84
C TRP A 554 9.40 -20.42 13.02
N LEU A 555 9.15 -19.66 11.95
CA LEU A 555 7.98 -19.85 11.07
C LEU A 555 7.99 -21.22 10.38
N TYR A 556 9.16 -21.71 9.98
CA TYR A 556 9.28 -23.03 9.37
C TYR A 556 9.15 -24.15 10.42
N ALA A 557 9.70 -23.94 11.62
CA ALA A 557 9.55 -24.87 12.74
C ALA A 557 8.08 -25.02 13.15
N ASP A 558 7.38 -23.89 13.20
CA ASP A 558 5.96 -23.81 13.51
C ASP A 558 5.14 -24.58 12.47
N PHE A 559 5.33 -24.27 11.18
CA PHE A 559 4.72 -24.98 10.05
C PHE A 559 4.94 -26.49 10.11
N LEU A 560 6.18 -26.95 10.32
CA LEU A 560 6.48 -28.38 10.42
C LEU A 560 5.79 -29.04 11.60
N SER A 561 5.71 -28.34 12.73
CA SER A 561 5.09 -28.88 13.95
C SER A 561 3.58 -29.01 13.79
N HIS A 562 2.93 -28.00 13.24
CA HIS A 562 1.47 -27.94 13.06
C HIS A 562 0.99 -28.87 11.94
N TYR A 563 1.64 -28.87 10.77
CA TYR A 563 1.13 -29.60 9.61
C TYR A 563 1.72 -31.01 9.45
N TYR A 564 2.90 -31.27 10.01
CA TYR A 564 3.59 -32.58 9.85
C TYR A 564 3.90 -33.27 11.18
N GLY A 565 3.76 -32.58 12.33
CA GLY A 565 4.22 -33.12 13.61
C GLY A 565 5.72 -33.42 13.60
N HIS A 566 6.49 -32.61 12.87
CA HIS A 566 7.92 -32.79 12.65
C HIS A 566 8.72 -31.63 13.24
N ALA A 567 9.91 -31.95 13.75
CA ALA A 567 10.87 -30.93 14.15
C ALA A 567 11.75 -30.54 12.94
N LEU A 568 12.52 -29.46 13.08
CA LEU A 568 13.39 -28.94 12.02
C LEU A 568 14.37 -29.98 11.46
N ASP A 569 14.86 -30.93 12.27
CA ASP A 569 15.76 -32.01 11.83
C ASP A 569 15.07 -33.08 10.95
N ALA A 570 13.73 -33.11 10.93
CA ALA A 570 12.93 -33.98 10.06
C ALA A 570 12.37 -33.25 8.82
N GLY A 571 12.59 -31.94 8.72
CA GLY A 571 12.25 -31.18 7.51
C GLY A 571 13.06 -31.64 6.30
N GLY A 572 12.46 -31.56 5.12
CA GLY A 572 13.06 -31.97 3.86
C GLY A 572 12.60 -31.14 2.69
N TYR A 573 13.04 -31.52 1.48
CA TYR A 573 12.76 -30.78 0.26
C TYR A 573 11.25 -30.51 0.08
N ALA A 574 10.41 -31.54 0.17
CA ALA A 574 8.96 -31.43 -0.06
C ALA A 574 8.29 -30.43 0.91
N THR A 575 8.67 -30.48 2.19
CA THR A 575 8.13 -29.56 3.20
C THR A 575 8.63 -28.13 3.02
N LEU A 576 9.87 -27.93 2.55
CA LEU A 576 10.39 -26.59 2.24
C LEU A 576 9.76 -26.02 0.97
N ASP A 577 9.51 -26.86 -0.03
CA ASP A 577 8.83 -26.46 -1.26
C ASP A 577 7.40 -25.98 -0.94
N GLU A 578 6.65 -26.74 -0.14
CA GLU A 578 5.32 -26.34 0.31
C GLU A 578 5.34 -25.11 1.22
N PHE A 579 6.30 -25.04 2.14
CA PHE A 579 6.46 -23.89 3.02
C PHE A 579 6.72 -22.61 2.22
N LEU A 580 7.71 -22.59 1.32
CA LEU A 580 8.16 -21.37 0.64
C LEU A 580 7.26 -20.94 -0.52
N PHE A 581 6.69 -21.89 -1.26
CA PHE A 581 5.95 -21.61 -2.50
C PHE A 581 4.43 -21.68 -2.32
N PHE A 582 3.93 -21.98 -1.11
CA PHE A 582 2.49 -22.02 -0.86
C PHE A 582 2.10 -21.47 0.52
N PHE A 583 2.62 -22.04 1.60
CA PHE A 583 2.20 -21.64 2.95
C PHE A 583 2.64 -20.22 3.32
N TYR A 584 3.94 -19.93 3.19
CA TYR A 584 4.53 -18.66 3.63
C TYR A 584 3.93 -17.44 2.93
N PRO A 585 3.77 -17.40 1.59
CA PRO A 585 3.15 -16.26 0.92
C PRO A 585 1.68 -16.04 1.33
N ARG A 586 0.95 -17.12 1.65
CA ARG A 586 -0.51 -17.09 1.91
C ARG A 586 -0.86 -16.84 3.38
N LYS A 587 -0.17 -17.49 4.31
CA LYS A 587 -0.56 -17.59 5.72
C LYS A 587 0.24 -16.71 6.67
N VAL A 588 1.40 -16.20 6.23
CA VAL A 588 2.22 -15.30 7.04
C VAL A 588 1.87 -13.85 6.70
N MET A 589 1.30 -13.14 7.67
CA MET A 589 1.00 -11.71 7.56
C MET A 589 2.30 -10.92 7.33
N ASN A 590 2.24 -9.91 6.45
CA ASN A 590 3.40 -9.07 6.10
C ASN A 590 4.59 -9.85 5.53
N SER A 591 4.35 -10.92 4.76
CA SER A 591 5.42 -11.59 4.03
C SER A 591 6.13 -10.60 3.09
N THR A 592 7.47 -10.59 3.09
CA THR A 592 8.26 -9.71 2.22
C THR A 592 9.31 -10.49 1.46
N GLU A 593 9.68 -9.98 0.28
CA GLU A 593 10.75 -10.57 -0.52
C GLU A 593 12.11 -10.60 0.19
N ARG A 594 12.37 -9.63 1.08
CA ARG A 594 13.62 -9.58 1.84
C ARG A 594 13.63 -10.71 2.86
N HIS A 595 12.58 -10.81 3.66
CA HIS A 595 12.49 -11.78 4.74
C HIS A 595 12.53 -13.22 4.21
N VAL A 596 11.86 -13.54 3.10
CA VAL A 596 11.94 -14.92 2.55
C VAL A 596 13.35 -15.30 2.08
N ARG A 597 14.15 -14.33 1.58
CA ARG A 597 15.56 -14.57 1.22
C ARG A 597 16.44 -14.79 2.45
N GLU A 598 16.14 -14.08 3.54
CA GLU A 598 16.77 -14.27 4.86
C GLU A 598 16.44 -15.66 5.41
N ILE A 599 15.17 -16.08 5.40
CA ILE A 599 14.72 -17.44 5.77
C ILE A 599 15.46 -18.50 4.95
N CYS A 600 15.52 -18.39 3.62
CA CYS A 600 16.27 -19.36 2.79
C CYS A 600 17.76 -19.43 3.18
N THR A 601 18.35 -18.31 3.57
CA THR A 601 19.75 -18.23 4.02
C THR A 601 19.94 -18.89 5.37
N SER A 602 19.04 -18.64 6.31
CA SER A 602 19.03 -19.23 7.64
C SER A 602 18.79 -20.74 7.57
N VAL A 603 17.84 -21.21 6.75
CA VAL A 603 17.60 -22.64 6.46
C VAL A 603 18.86 -23.32 5.95
N LYS A 604 19.54 -22.76 4.93
CA LYS A 604 20.78 -23.34 4.40
C LYS A 604 21.86 -23.49 5.47
N GLN A 605 22.06 -22.47 6.29
CA GLN A 605 23.09 -22.48 7.32
C GLN A 605 22.75 -23.43 8.46
N PHE A 606 21.47 -23.51 8.82
CA PHE A 606 20.97 -24.41 9.84
C PHE A 606 21.15 -25.89 9.43
N TYR A 607 20.75 -26.28 8.21
CA TYR A 607 20.95 -27.65 7.75
C TYR A 607 22.44 -28.01 7.56
N ALA A 608 23.28 -27.05 7.18
CA ALA A 608 24.73 -27.24 7.19
C ALA A 608 25.28 -27.49 8.62
N PHE A 609 24.73 -26.80 9.63
CA PHE A 609 25.01 -27.06 11.04
C PHE A 609 24.57 -28.47 11.46
N LEU A 610 23.35 -28.87 11.15
CA LEU A 610 22.84 -30.21 11.48
C LEU A 610 23.74 -31.31 10.91
N LYS A 611 24.23 -31.13 9.68
CA LYS A 611 25.19 -32.04 9.06
C LYS A 611 26.55 -32.03 9.75
N ALA A 612 27.07 -30.85 10.11
CA ALA A 612 28.34 -30.71 10.81
C ALA A 612 28.33 -31.41 12.18
N GLU A 613 27.21 -31.32 12.90
CA GLU A 613 26.98 -32.00 14.18
C GLU A 613 26.47 -33.46 14.02
N LYS A 614 26.39 -33.96 12.78
CA LYS A 614 25.96 -35.34 12.42
C LYS A 614 24.56 -35.70 12.93
N ILE A 615 23.68 -34.71 13.01
CA ILE A 615 22.26 -34.88 13.32
C ILE A 615 21.53 -35.41 12.07
N ILE A 616 21.96 -34.98 10.88
CA ILE A 616 21.48 -35.46 9.58
C ILE A 616 22.65 -35.89 8.71
N ASP A 617 22.37 -36.74 7.72
CA ASP A 617 23.38 -37.26 6.78
C ASP A 617 23.62 -36.35 5.57
N ASP A 618 22.59 -35.62 5.12
CA ASP A 618 22.64 -34.78 3.92
C ASP A 618 21.88 -33.46 4.08
N ASP A 619 22.42 -32.40 3.47
CA ASP A 619 21.91 -31.02 3.44
C ASP A 619 21.78 -30.49 1.99
N ALA A 620 22.00 -31.33 0.98
CA ALA A 620 22.00 -30.94 -0.42
C ALA A 620 20.67 -30.31 -0.86
N PHE A 621 19.54 -30.76 -0.29
CA PHE A 621 18.23 -30.18 -0.53
C PHE A 621 18.13 -28.72 -0.06
N ALA A 622 18.66 -28.39 1.13
CA ALA A 622 18.63 -27.04 1.67
C ALA A 622 19.48 -26.08 0.83
N SER A 623 20.63 -26.57 0.34
CA SER A 623 21.45 -25.81 -0.61
C SER A 623 20.74 -25.56 -1.94
N ALA A 624 19.97 -26.52 -2.44
CA ALA A 624 19.20 -26.39 -3.67
C ALA A 624 18.02 -25.40 -3.51
N ILE A 625 17.29 -25.48 -2.39
CA ILE A 625 16.24 -24.50 -2.05
C ILE A 625 16.82 -23.08 -1.94
N TRP A 626 17.99 -22.90 -1.31
CA TRP A 626 18.62 -21.58 -1.24
C TRP A 626 19.02 -21.00 -2.61
N GLN A 627 19.35 -21.84 -3.59
CA GLN A 627 19.60 -21.39 -4.97
C GLN A 627 18.32 -20.82 -5.61
N ARG A 628 17.14 -21.17 -5.09
CA ARG A 628 15.82 -20.73 -5.55
C ARG A 628 15.22 -19.60 -4.71
N ARG A 629 15.97 -18.99 -3.79
CA ARG A 629 15.47 -17.89 -2.94
C ARG A 629 14.84 -16.74 -3.74
N ASP A 630 15.33 -16.49 -4.96
CA ASP A 630 14.81 -15.45 -5.84
C ASP A 630 13.47 -15.87 -6.47
N GLN A 631 13.25 -17.17 -6.69
CA GLN A 631 11.93 -17.70 -7.08
C GLN A 631 10.94 -17.62 -5.91
N ALA A 632 11.38 -17.90 -4.68
CA ALA A 632 10.53 -17.75 -3.48
C ALA A 632 10.12 -16.28 -3.26
N ALA A 633 11.04 -15.34 -3.43
CA ALA A 633 10.74 -13.92 -3.44
C ALA A 633 9.78 -13.53 -4.58
N ARG A 634 9.95 -14.11 -5.77
CA ARG A 634 9.09 -13.82 -6.93
C ARG A 634 7.64 -14.27 -6.71
N VAL A 635 7.38 -15.37 -5.99
CA VAL A 635 6.00 -15.75 -5.63
C VAL A 635 5.33 -14.69 -4.78
N ILE A 636 6.02 -14.17 -3.75
CA ILE A 636 5.49 -13.10 -2.90
C ILE A 636 5.19 -11.85 -3.73
N GLN A 637 6.13 -11.47 -4.60
CA GLN A 637 5.95 -10.32 -5.47
C GLN A 637 4.75 -10.47 -6.42
N LEU A 638 4.55 -11.66 -7.00
CA LEU A 638 3.40 -11.95 -7.85
C LEU A 638 2.10 -12.00 -7.04
N PHE A 639 2.13 -12.57 -5.82
CA PHE A 639 0.97 -12.64 -4.95
C PHE A 639 0.51 -11.24 -4.50
N ASP A 640 1.45 -10.35 -4.17
CA ASP A 640 1.19 -8.93 -3.88
C ASP A 640 0.57 -8.16 -5.06
N GLN A 641 0.69 -8.69 -6.29
CA GLN A 641 0.11 -8.12 -7.50
C GLN A 641 -1.28 -8.66 -7.82
N VAL A 642 -1.67 -9.79 -7.22
CA VAL A 642 -3.00 -10.37 -7.41
C VAL A 642 -4.00 -9.58 -6.56
N ASP A 643 -4.85 -8.81 -7.23
CA ASP A 643 -5.94 -8.04 -6.59
C ASP A 643 -7.09 -8.97 -6.21
N SER A 644 -7.54 -8.93 -4.94
CA SER A 644 -8.64 -9.76 -4.43
C SER A 644 -9.97 -9.47 -5.11
N ASP A 645 -10.13 -8.25 -5.64
CA ASP A 645 -11.36 -7.79 -6.26
C ASP A 645 -11.33 -7.96 -7.80
N ALA A 646 -10.28 -8.56 -8.34
CA ALA A 646 -10.15 -8.83 -9.77
C ALA A 646 -11.12 -9.92 -10.24
N GLU A 647 -11.70 -9.74 -11.43
CA GLU A 647 -12.60 -10.74 -12.04
C GLU A 647 -11.90 -12.09 -12.25
N GLN A 648 -10.58 -12.07 -12.49
CA GLN A 648 -9.75 -13.26 -12.66
C GLN A 648 -9.00 -13.68 -11.38
N PHE A 649 -9.38 -13.18 -10.20
CA PHE A 649 -8.69 -13.46 -8.94
C PHE A 649 -8.48 -14.95 -8.71
N GLU A 650 -9.56 -15.75 -8.73
CA GLU A 650 -9.50 -17.19 -8.48
C GLU A 650 -8.56 -17.91 -9.45
N ARG A 651 -8.61 -17.52 -10.72
CA ARG A 651 -7.75 -18.07 -11.77
C ARG A 651 -6.29 -17.71 -11.56
N MET A 652 -5.98 -16.43 -11.27
CA MET A 652 -4.62 -15.98 -11.00
C MET A 652 -4.06 -16.64 -9.73
N PHE A 653 -4.86 -16.72 -8.67
CA PHE A 653 -4.51 -17.38 -7.42
C PHE A 653 -4.21 -18.87 -7.64
N ALA A 654 -5.13 -19.58 -8.30
CA ALA A 654 -4.98 -21.01 -8.55
C ALA A 654 -3.72 -21.31 -9.37
N HIS A 655 -3.43 -20.54 -10.43
CA HIS A 655 -2.21 -20.74 -11.22
C HIS A 655 -0.95 -20.30 -10.48
N LEU A 656 -0.98 -19.23 -9.68
CA LEU A 656 0.19 -18.77 -8.93
C LEU A 656 0.66 -19.81 -7.91
N PHE A 657 -0.27 -20.56 -7.31
CA PHE A 657 0.04 -21.55 -6.29
C PHE A 657 0.04 -23.00 -6.79
N ALA A 658 -0.02 -23.21 -8.11
CA ALA A 658 0.16 -24.53 -8.69
C ALA A 658 1.49 -25.18 -8.19
N PRO A 659 1.47 -26.46 -7.80
CA PRO A 659 0.38 -27.44 -7.92
C PRO A 659 -0.56 -27.50 -6.70
N TYR A 660 -0.35 -26.72 -5.65
CA TYR A 660 -1.02 -26.90 -4.36
C TYR A 660 -2.51 -26.56 -4.36
N THR A 661 -2.99 -25.99 -5.46
CA THR A 661 -4.37 -25.58 -5.77
C THR A 661 -5.04 -26.47 -6.81
N ALA A 662 -4.31 -27.44 -7.39
CA ALA A 662 -4.83 -28.35 -8.41
C ALA A 662 -5.70 -29.48 -7.84
#